data_AF-B4JC84-F1
#
_entry.id   AF-B4JC84-F1
#
_cell.length_a   1.000
_cell.length_b   1.000
_cell.length_c   1.000
_cell.angle_alpha   90.00
_cell.angle_beta   90.00
_cell.angle_gamma   90.00
#
_symmetry.space_group_name_H-M   'P 1'
#
loop_
_entity.id
_entity.type
_entity.pdbx_description
1 polymer ?
#
loop_
_entity_poly.entity_id
_entity_poly.type
_entity_poly.pdbx_seq_one_letter_code
_entity_poly.pdbx_strand_id
1 'polypeptide(L)'
;MMAASAPTPSKAKSTSEAVPTDDDYTSGMSHLTIGVQIQELSKRLQNTTEELHQQVRDKHGALLQQATHAGRFDAALNSLAEDVQRVRATGHRLKGQVDTQYQLVENQTQVLGRLHEVSHMLRSAGTLLTLTAKLKNTKDVLRQAELHFELGQLIEDKELKDIEFIQEERAYVISSRQKIRNLTQMQLVTGLQERNQMQVVNALKIFINFNTLEKSLENLLATFIADMEQSLKECFAGTDISVLNKADAMRSPTHGGSNGSSKSGAARGPGKAPQLTTTQNFRAKFWKSLHWLLYDELYESCTQIKLLKTALEQINQFGYTSEASDQCIPQRFWQRVQQLLRKSFDECPQHVNQTLQEGLSKLLTSARGLEQRLNNEFQFDNEIFAPLEVGYVSKCAANMKACLAGVDLPGNETVDNFIRIAFTELSAALIDSRLSNTIANVFIACGKELCTKLEAQIKLGADSKQVVDLPNLQQQQNTQLANVLYYYKDSVRRMLSDLQLQFEKTPGAARGNIARSLEQADLLIGTILQQIMESIISAISIIILSMHREPGLNTDRVSATGPSMYMKELQEFVTRVWSHHIELFDDKEMTGKCGHELAKRCIELFIHNLCILRPLSGAGRQRLKQDCQHMEQALKSLCPNLAELGKPSRLLRAMSLLIVQSSQELVKQTVGVDSLVPSYIVLLLLFGHAGGELQSPHTCANWSNERLIEWLDGHTAEREKLELISGALQRYRDNARRKNIQQYDEIYPMMVDYFEQALKAIT
;
A
#
# COMPACT_ATOMS: atom_id res chain seq x y z
N MET A 1 -63.63 -12.67 -1.42
CA MET A 1 -64.48 -11.75 -2.21
C MET A 1 -65.27 -12.58 -3.22
N MET A 2 -66.39 -12.07 -3.75
CA MET A 2 -67.27 -12.75 -4.74
C MET A 2 -66.48 -13.31 -5.95
N ALA A 3 -66.86 -14.38 -6.67
CA ALA A 3 -67.84 -15.48 -6.51
C ALA A 3 -67.41 -16.62 -7.53
N ALA A 4 -68.15 -17.66 -7.94
CA ALA A 4 -69.54 -18.11 -7.78
C ALA A 4 -69.68 -19.64 -8.01
N SER A 5 -70.90 -20.17 -7.82
CA SER A 5 -71.52 -21.43 -8.32
C SER A 5 -70.68 -22.68 -8.69
N ALA A 6 -71.01 -23.79 -8.02
CA ALA A 6 -70.46 -25.14 -8.19
C ALA A 6 -71.27 -26.03 -9.18
N PRO A 7 -70.81 -27.26 -9.53
CA PRO A 7 -71.33 -28.07 -10.64
C PRO A 7 -71.92 -29.45 -10.22
N THR A 8 -71.85 -30.44 -11.13
CA THR A 8 -71.99 -31.91 -10.97
C THR A 8 -73.36 -32.59 -11.19
N PRO A 9 -73.37 -33.83 -11.74
CA PRO A 9 -74.51 -34.73 -11.75
C PRO A 9 -74.33 -36.00 -10.89
N SER A 10 -75.48 -36.59 -10.51
CA SER A 10 -75.76 -38.03 -10.28
C SER A 10 -75.41 -38.73 -8.95
N LYS A 11 -76.48 -39.24 -8.32
CA LYS A 11 -76.67 -40.57 -7.65
C LYS A 11 -75.85 -40.87 -6.37
N ALA A 12 -76.41 -41.54 -5.35
CA ALA A 12 -77.32 -42.69 -5.44
C ALA A 12 -78.36 -42.85 -4.28
N LYS A 13 -79.35 -43.74 -4.52
CA LYS A 13 -80.23 -44.57 -3.65
C LYS A 13 -80.56 -44.13 -2.20
N SER A 14 -81.79 -44.26 -1.68
CA SER A 14 -83.13 -44.67 -2.22
C SER A 14 -84.22 -44.24 -1.18
N THR A 15 -85.48 -44.74 -0.99
CA THR A 15 -86.21 -45.98 -1.32
C THR A 15 -87.73 -45.78 -1.12
N SER A 16 -88.60 -46.60 -1.76
CA SER A 16 -90.09 -46.72 -1.57
C SER A 16 -90.92 -45.45 -1.90
N GLU A 17 -92.22 -45.48 -2.26
CA GLU A 17 -93.30 -46.50 -2.13
C GLU A 17 -94.49 -46.30 -3.15
N ALA A 18 -95.31 -47.35 -3.41
CA ALA A 18 -96.72 -47.40 -3.94
C ALA A 18 -97.14 -47.01 -5.42
N VAL A 19 -98.31 -47.53 -5.90
CA VAL A 19 -98.77 -47.69 -7.35
C VAL A 19 -100.33 -47.79 -7.59
N PRO A 20 -100.87 -47.44 -8.80
CA PRO A 20 -102.12 -47.94 -9.50
C PRO A 20 -102.02 -48.08 -11.09
N THR A 21 -102.94 -48.46 -12.04
CA THR A 21 -104.19 -49.29 -12.27
C THR A 21 -104.57 -49.37 -13.81
N ASP A 22 -105.55 -50.19 -14.29
CA ASP A 22 -105.76 -50.66 -15.72
C ASP A 22 -107.25 -50.80 -16.28
N ASP A 23 -107.48 -51.44 -17.48
CA ASP A 23 -108.68 -52.16 -18.11
C ASP A 23 -108.43 -52.43 -19.69
N ASP A 24 -109.11 -53.12 -20.67
CA ASP A 24 -110.33 -53.97 -21.04
C ASP A 24 -110.11 -54.60 -22.52
N TYR A 25 -110.75 -55.55 -23.29
CA TYR A 25 -111.69 -56.74 -23.24
C TYR A 25 -111.55 -57.73 -24.51
N THR A 26 -112.57 -58.58 -24.88
CA THR A 26 -112.60 -59.68 -25.95
C THR A 26 -113.79 -59.60 -26.98
N SER A 27 -114.20 -60.47 -27.97
CA SER A 27 -114.13 -61.93 -28.43
C SER A 27 -114.25 -62.03 -30.00
N GLY A 28 -114.54 -63.08 -30.85
CA GLY A 28 -114.96 -64.55 -30.96
C GLY A 28 -115.08 -64.90 -32.51
N MET A 29 -115.59 -65.97 -33.20
CA MET A 29 -116.08 -67.41 -33.17
C MET A 29 -116.42 -67.84 -34.68
N SER A 30 -116.83 -69.01 -35.26
CA SER A 30 -116.92 -70.53 -35.11
C SER A 30 -117.69 -71.12 -36.36
N HIS A 31 -117.77 -72.39 -36.89
CA HIS A 31 -117.13 -73.75 -36.86
C HIS A 31 -117.80 -74.75 -37.93
N LEU A 32 -117.54 -76.10 -37.97
CA LEU A 32 -118.17 -77.25 -38.76
C LEU A 32 -117.71 -77.55 -40.24
N THR A 33 -117.89 -78.70 -40.98
CA THR A 33 -118.10 -80.20 -40.81
C THR A 33 -117.99 -81.00 -42.20
N ILE A 34 -117.91 -82.36 -42.27
CA ILE A 34 -117.44 -83.20 -43.45
C ILE A 34 -118.25 -84.50 -43.83
N GLY A 35 -118.16 -84.97 -45.10
CA GLY A 35 -118.57 -86.35 -45.51
C GLY A 35 -118.63 -86.61 -47.03
N VAL A 36 -119.84 -86.51 -47.62
CA VAL A 36 -120.14 -86.63 -49.08
C VAL A 36 -119.29 -85.67 -49.95
N GLN A 37 -118.74 -84.62 -49.33
CA GLN A 37 -117.85 -83.63 -49.93
C GLN A 37 -116.77 -84.20 -50.87
N ILE A 38 -116.13 -85.33 -50.53
CA ILE A 38 -114.87 -85.73 -51.19
C ILE A 38 -115.04 -86.13 -52.67
N GLN A 39 -116.14 -86.79 -53.06
CA GLN A 39 -116.36 -87.14 -54.48
C GLN A 39 -116.93 -85.96 -55.30
N GLU A 40 -117.82 -85.16 -54.71
CA GLU A 40 -118.47 -84.05 -55.41
C GLU A 40 -117.54 -82.82 -55.57
N LEU A 41 -116.65 -82.55 -54.60
CA LEU A 41 -115.65 -81.47 -54.69
C LEU A 41 -114.76 -81.65 -55.93
N SER A 42 -114.26 -82.86 -56.17
CA SER A 42 -113.33 -83.16 -57.26
C SER A 42 -113.91 -82.79 -58.64
N LYS A 43 -115.21 -83.06 -58.85
CA LYS A 43 -115.90 -82.74 -60.11
C LYS A 43 -116.28 -81.26 -60.23
N ARG A 44 -116.63 -80.58 -59.12
CA ARG A 44 -117.00 -79.16 -59.15
C ARG A 44 -115.81 -78.23 -59.32
N LEU A 45 -114.64 -78.59 -58.78
CA LEU A 45 -113.44 -77.76 -58.79
C LEU A 45 -113.01 -77.34 -60.22
N GLN A 46 -113.15 -78.25 -61.20
CA GLN A 46 -112.74 -77.98 -62.58
C GLN A 46 -113.66 -76.94 -63.26
N ASN A 47 -114.98 -77.13 -63.28
CA ASN A 47 -115.89 -76.25 -64.01
C ASN A 47 -115.86 -74.79 -63.51
N THR A 48 -115.88 -74.54 -62.19
CA THR A 48 -115.86 -73.16 -61.67
C THR A 48 -114.53 -72.44 -61.85
N THR A 49 -113.48 -73.14 -62.29
CA THR A 49 -112.19 -72.50 -62.63
C THR A 49 -112.28 -71.75 -63.97
N GLU A 50 -113.15 -72.14 -64.90
CA GLU A 50 -113.23 -71.51 -66.23
C GLU A 50 -113.98 -70.16 -66.23
N GLU A 51 -115.19 -70.09 -65.65
CA GLU A 51 -116.04 -68.89 -65.73
C GLU A 51 -115.44 -67.65 -65.03
N LEU A 52 -114.69 -67.86 -63.94
CA LEU A 52 -114.12 -66.77 -63.13
C LEU A 52 -113.04 -65.98 -63.90
N HIS A 53 -112.41 -66.57 -64.92
CA HIS A 53 -111.45 -65.89 -65.80
C HIS A 53 -112.08 -64.94 -66.84
N GLN A 54 -113.41 -64.89 -66.94
CA GLN A 54 -114.12 -64.08 -67.93
C GLN A 54 -114.39 -62.64 -67.43
N GLN A 55 -115.12 -62.48 -66.31
CA GLN A 55 -115.62 -61.17 -65.87
C GLN A 55 -114.54 -60.14 -65.45
N VAL A 56 -113.35 -60.60 -65.03
CA VAL A 56 -112.30 -59.72 -64.47
C VAL A 56 -111.66 -58.80 -65.53
N ARG A 57 -111.78 -59.13 -66.83
CA ARG A 57 -111.10 -58.41 -67.92
C ARG A 57 -111.69 -57.02 -68.17
N ASP A 58 -113.02 -56.90 -68.17
CA ASP A 58 -113.72 -55.79 -68.82
C ASP A 58 -113.68 -54.44 -68.08
N LYS A 59 -113.31 -54.41 -66.78
CA LYS A 59 -113.31 -53.17 -65.97
C LYS A 59 -111.93 -52.63 -65.59
N HIS A 60 -110.85 -53.15 -66.18
CA HIS A 60 -109.48 -52.73 -65.86
C HIS A 60 -109.15 -51.25 -66.20
N GLY A 61 -109.66 -50.73 -67.33
CA GLY A 61 -109.08 -49.53 -67.95
C GLY A 61 -109.14 -48.21 -67.16
N ALA A 62 -110.27 -47.91 -66.52
CA ALA A 62 -110.53 -46.56 -65.99
C ALA A 62 -109.79 -46.24 -64.67
N LEU A 63 -109.72 -47.20 -63.73
CA LEU A 63 -109.05 -46.98 -62.43
C LEU A 63 -107.52 -46.80 -62.58
N LEU A 64 -106.91 -47.39 -63.62
CA LEU A 64 -105.47 -47.38 -63.84
C LEU A 64 -104.88 -45.97 -63.98
N GLN A 65 -105.60 -45.00 -64.56
CA GLN A 65 -105.06 -43.66 -64.80
C GLN A 65 -105.02 -42.79 -63.53
N GLN A 66 -106.07 -42.79 -62.71
CA GLN A 66 -106.08 -41.97 -61.50
C GLN A 66 -105.12 -42.55 -60.43
N ALA A 67 -105.02 -43.88 -60.36
CA ALA A 67 -104.03 -44.56 -59.53
C ALA A 67 -102.58 -44.28 -59.97
N THR A 68 -102.28 -44.22 -61.28
CA THR A 68 -100.90 -43.98 -61.75
C THR A 68 -100.40 -42.56 -61.51
N HIS A 69 -101.26 -41.54 -61.44
CA HIS A 69 -100.81 -40.19 -61.09
C HIS A 69 -100.53 -40.01 -59.59
N ALA A 70 -101.40 -40.53 -58.72
CA ALA A 70 -101.13 -40.54 -57.27
C ALA A 70 -99.89 -41.39 -56.96
N GLY A 71 -99.83 -42.62 -57.47
CA GLY A 71 -98.69 -43.53 -57.26
C GLY A 71 -97.36 -43.03 -57.81
N ARG A 72 -97.35 -42.16 -58.84
CA ARG A 72 -96.11 -41.50 -59.32
C ARG A 72 -95.60 -40.42 -58.36
N PHE A 73 -96.49 -39.64 -57.75
CA PHE A 73 -96.08 -38.61 -56.78
C PHE A 73 -95.63 -39.25 -55.46
N ASP A 74 -96.33 -40.30 -55.03
CA ASP A 74 -95.98 -41.09 -53.86
C ASP A 74 -94.64 -41.83 -54.09
N ALA A 75 -94.43 -42.44 -55.26
CA ALA A 75 -93.14 -43.03 -55.62
C ALA A 75 -91.99 -41.99 -55.67
N ALA A 76 -92.25 -40.76 -56.14
CA ALA A 76 -91.24 -39.70 -56.17
C ALA A 76 -90.88 -39.21 -54.75
N LEU A 77 -91.86 -39.06 -53.85
CA LEU A 77 -91.62 -38.70 -52.45
C LEU A 77 -90.91 -39.83 -51.69
N ASN A 78 -91.31 -41.09 -51.90
CA ASN A 78 -90.63 -42.24 -51.30
C ASN A 78 -89.19 -42.39 -51.86
N SER A 79 -88.95 -42.15 -53.15
CA SER A 79 -87.60 -42.12 -53.72
C SER A 79 -86.74 -41.00 -53.12
N LEU A 80 -87.29 -39.79 -52.95
CA LEU A 80 -86.55 -38.68 -52.34
C LEU A 80 -86.28 -38.91 -50.85
N ALA A 81 -87.23 -39.52 -50.13
CA ALA A 81 -87.03 -39.96 -48.75
C ALA A 81 -85.95 -41.04 -48.66
N GLU A 82 -86.00 -42.06 -49.52
CA GLU A 82 -84.94 -43.06 -49.68
C GLU A 82 -83.59 -42.40 -49.97
N ASP A 83 -83.49 -41.51 -50.94
CA ASP A 83 -82.21 -40.92 -51.34
C ASP A 83 -81.64 -39.97 -50.27
N VAL A 84 -82.47 -39.20 -49.57
CA VAL A 84 -82.03 -38.44 -48.38
C VAL A 84 -81.59 -39.39 -47.26
N GLN A 85 -82.25 -40.52 -47.07
CA GLN A 85 -81.91 -41.51 -46.05
C GLN A 85 -80.65 -42.32 -46.42
N ARG A 86 -80.44 -42.59 -47.72
CA ARG A 86 -79.21 -43.15 -48.30
C ARG A 86 -78.04 -42.18 -48.18
N VAL A 87 -78.22 -40.89 -48.46
CA VAL A 87 -77.19 -39.85 -48.28
C VAL A 87 -76.83 -39.65 -46.82
N ARG A 88 -77.81 -39.70 -45.90
CA ARG A 88 -77.54 -39.75 -44.46
C ARG A 88 -76.79 -41.03 -44.07
N ALA A 89 -77.18 -42.20 -44.58
CA ALA A 89 -76.52 -43.46 -44.30
C ALA A 89 -75.08 -43.51 -44.86
N THR A 90 -74.82 -43.00 -46.07
CA THR A 90 -73.46 -42.91 -46.62
C THR A 90 -72.63 -41.84 -45.91
N GLY A 91 -73.22 -40.72 -45.48
CA GLY A 91 -72.56 -39.72 -44.64
C GLY A 91 -72.16 -40.28 -43.27
N HIS A 92 -73.06 -40.99 -42.59
CA HIS A 92 -72.76 -41.69 -41.33
C HIS A 92 -71.74 -42.82 -41.53
N ARG A 93 -71.82 -43.58 -42.63
CA ARG A 93 -70.84 -44.64 -42.95
C ARG A 93 -69.47 -44.06 -43.27
N LEU A 94 -69.40 -42.98 -44.03
CA LEU A 94 -68.15 -42.28 -44.34
C LEU A 94 -67.54 -41.69 -43.06
N LYS A 95 -68.34 -41.06 -42.20
CA LYS A 95 -67.88 -40.63 -40.87
C LYS A 95 -67.33 -41.81 -40.06
N GLY A 96 -68.07 -42.92 -39.96
CA GLY A 96 -67.62 -44.11 -39.22
C GLY A 96 -66.35 -44.75 -39.81
N GLN A 97 -66.18 -44.72 -41.13
CA GLN A 97 -64.95 -45.15 -41.80
C GLN A 97 -63.79 -44.20 -41.51
N VAL A 98 -64.00 -42.88 -41.52
CA VAL A 98 -62.96 -41.89 -41.17
C VAL A 98 -62.60 -41.95 -39.69
N ASP A 99 -63.59 -42.04 -38.78
CA ASP A 99 -63.35 -42.22 -37.33
C ASP A 99 -62.56 -43.51 -37.06
N THR A 100 -62.90 -44.63 -37.69
CA THR A 100 -62.16 -45.89 -37.49
C THR A 100 -60.76 -45.89 -38.12
N GLN A 101 -60.54 -45.22 -39.26
CA GLN A 101 -59.18 -45.03 -39.79
C GLN A 101 -58.36 -44.05 -38.93
N TYR A 102 -58.97 -42.98 -38.42
CA TYR A 102 -58.31 -42.06 -37.50
C TYR A 102 -57.90 -42.77 -36.20
N GLN A 103 -58.82 -43.48 -35.56
CA GLN A 103 -58.54 -44.29 -34.36
C GLN A 103 -57.49 -45.37 -34.64
N LEU A 104 -57.47 -45.98 -35.82
CA LEU A 104 -56.43 -46.96 -36.18
C LEU A 104 -55.04 -46.30 -36.28
N VAL A 105 -54.94 -45.14 -36.93
CA VAL A 105 -53.68 -44.38 -37.08
C VAL A 105 -53.22 -43.78 -35.74
N GLU A 106 -54.16 -43.29 -34.91
CA GLU A 106 -53.88 -42.81 -33.56
C GLU A 106 -53.35 -43.94 -32.67
N ASN A 107 -54.01 -45.11 -32.65
CA ASN A 107 -53.51 -46.27 -31.92
C ASN A 107 -52.15 -46.74 -32.45
N GLN A 108 -51.93 -46.77 -33.77
CA GLN A 108 -50.65 -47.14 -34.36
C GLN A 108 -49.52 -46.15 -34.01
N THR A 109 -49.80 -44.84 -33.99
CA THR A 109 -48.81 -43.82 -33.59
C THR A 109 -48.54 -43.82 -32.08
N GLN A 110 -49.55 -44.05 -31.23
CA GLN A 110 -49.34 -44.27 -29.79
C GLN A 110 -48.52 -45.55 -29.52
N VAL A 111 -48.80 -46.65 -30.22
CA VAL A 111 -48.01 -47.90 -30.13
C VAL A 111 -46.59 -47.69 -30.63
N LEU A 112 -46.38 -46.96 -31.73
CA LEU A 112 -45.06 -46.65 -32.26
C LEU A 112 -44.26 -45.74 -31.31
N GLY A 113 -44.90 -44.76 -30.67
CA GLY A 113 -44.30 -43.91 -29.64
C GLY A 113 -43.81 -44.72 -28.44
N ARG A 114 -44.70 -45.52 -27.84
CA ARG A 114 -44.33 -46.41 -26.72
C ARG A 114 -43.26 -47.44 -27.11
N LEU A 115 -43.31 -47.97 -28.34
CA LEU A 115 -42.27 -48.86 -28.86
C LEU A 115 -40.93 -48.13 -29.01
N HIS A 116 -40.93 -46.86 -29.41
CA HIS A 116 -39.71 -46.05 -29.51
C HIS A 116 -39.13 -45.75 -28.12
N GLU A 117 -39.95 -45.36 -27.15
CA GLU A 117 -39.57 -45.17 -25.74
C GLU A 117 -38.95 -46.45 -25.15
N VAL A 118 -39.62 -47.60 -25.29
CA VAL A 118 -39.08 -48.90 -24.86
C VAL A 118 -37.79 -49.26 -25.60
N SER A 119 -37.69 -48.96 -26.90
CA SER A 119 -36.49 -49.21 -27.71
C SER A 119 -35.34 -48.26 -27.35
N HIS A 120 -35.63 -47.07 -26.84
CA HIS A 120 -34.66 -46.13 -26.29
C HIS A 120 -34.14 -46.64 -24.94
N MET A 121 -35.03 -46.84 -23.96
CA MET A 121 -34.70 -47.36 -22.63
C MET A 121 -33.89 -48.68 -22.70
N LEU A 122 -34.27 -49.61 -23.57
CA LEU A 122 -33.60 -50.91 -23.70
C LEU A 122 -32.22 -50.80 -24.37
N ARG A 123 -32.01 -49.85 -25.29
CA ARG A 123 -30.67 -49.52 -25.80
C ARG A 123 -29.80 -48.90 -24.71
N SER A 124 -30.30 -47.89 -24.00
CA SER A 124 -29.56 -47.17 -22.96
C SER A 124 -29.19 -48.08 -21.78
N ALA A 125 -30.10 -49.00 -21.40
CA ALA A 125 -29.82 -50.08 -20.46
C ALA A 125 -28.74 -51.05 -20.99
N GLY A 126 -28.81 -51.45 -22.26
CA GLY A 126 -27.79 -52.30 -22.91
C GLY A 126 -26.40 -51.65 -22.96
N THR A 127 -26.31 -50.34 -23.24
CA THR A 127 -25.05 -49.60 -23.17
C THR A 127 -24.54 -49.47 -21.73
N LEU A 128 -25.42 -49.20 -20.75
CA LEU A 128 -25.04 -49.12 -19.34
C LEU A 128 -24.50 -50.47 -18.84
N LEU A 129 -25.17 -51.59 -19.16
CA LEU A 129 -24.72 -52.94 -18.78
C LEU A 129 -23.38 -53.30 -19.44
N THR A 130 -23.21 -53.05 -20.74
CA THR A 130 -21.96 -53.37 -21.45
C THR A 130 -20.79 -52.48 -21.02
N LEU A 131 -21.01 -51.20 -20.72
CA LEU A 131 -20.00 -50.32 -20.12
C LEU A 131 -19.68 -50.71 -18.67
N THR A 132 -20.67 -51.12 -17.88
CA THR A 132 -20.44 -51.59 -16.50
C THR A 132 -19.66 -52.91 -16.47
N ALA A 133 -19.91 -53.82 -17.41
CA ALA A 133 -19.10 -55.03 -17.60
C ALA A 133 -17.65 -54.71 -18.02
N LYS A 134 -17.45 -53.72 -18.92
CA LYS A 134 -16.09 -53.21 -19.26
C LYS A 134 -15.40 -52.59 -18.04
N LEU A 135 -16.12 -51.83 -17.23
CA LEU A 135 -15.60 -51.23 -15.99
C LEU A 135 -15.13 -52.31 -15.00
N LYS A 136 -15.95 -53.35 -14.76
CA LYS A 136 -15.62 -54.50 -13.89
C LYS A 136 -14.35 -55.26 -14.34
N ASN A 137 -14.11 -55.34 -15.64
CA ASN A 137 -12.96 -56.05 -16.22
C ASN A 137 -11.69 -55.18 -16.35
N THR A 138 -11.81 -53.85 -16.28
CA THR A 138 -10.68 -52.92 -16.45
C THR A 138 -9.92 -52.73 -15.13
N LYS A 139 -8.61 -52.98 -15.12
CA LYS A 139 -7.75 -52.84 -13.92
C LYS A 139 -7.03 -51.49 -13.80
N ASP A 140 -6.98 -50.71 -14.87
CA ASP A 140 -6.29 -49.42 -14.94
C ASP A 140 -7.21 -48.30 -14.44
N VAL A 141 -6.78 -47.59 -13.39
CA VAL A 141 -7.56 -46.55 -12.70
C VAL A 141 -7.88 -45.37 -13.62
N LEU A 142 -6.98 -45.04 -14.57
CA LEU A 142 -7.17 -43.89 -15.45
C LEU A 142 -8.23 -44.19 -16.52
N ARG A 143 -8.20 -45.41 -17.08
CA ARG A 143 -9.25 -45.94 -17.97
C ARG A 143 -10.58 -46.22 -17.26
N GLN A 144 -10.56 -46.61 -15.99
CA GLN A 144 -11.77 -46.67 -15.18
C GLN A 144 -12.41 -45.27 -15.05
N ALA A 145 -11.62 -44.21 -14.87
CA ALA A 145 -12.13 -42.84 -14.80
C ALA A 145 -12.73 -42.36 -16.14
N GLU A 146 -12.13 -42.74 -17.28
CA GLU A 146 -12.69 -42.50 -18.62
C GLU A 146 -14.05 -43.20 -18.80
N LEU A 147 -14.14 -44.50 -18.48
CA LEU A 147 -15.40 -45.25 -18.54
C LEU A 147 -16.47 -44.70 -17.57
N HIS A 148 -16.06 -44.17 -16.41
CA HIS A 148 -16.95 -43.49 -15.45
C HIS A 148 -17.46 -42.13 -15.95
N PHE A 149 -16.74 -41.46 -16.86
CA PHE A 149 -17.21 -40.23 -17.51
C PHE A 149 -18.33 -40.54 -18.49
N GLU A 150 -18.13 -41.54 -19.37
CA GLU A 150 -19.16 -42.04 -20.30
C GLU A 150 -20.41 -42.56 -19.57
N LEU A 151 -20.22 -43.39 -18.54
CA LEU A 151 -21.30 -43.88 -17.67
C LEU A 151 -21.99 -42.75 -16.88
N GLY A 152 -21.32 -41.61 -16.66
CA GLY A 152 -21.84 -40.51 -15.85
C GLY A 152 -23.14 -39.95 -16.40
N GLN A 153 -23.24 -39.76 -17.72
CA GLN A 153 -24.44 -39.23 -18.38
C GLN A 153 -25.60 -40.24 -18.30
N LEU A 154 -25.33 -41.50 -18.64
CA LEU A 154 -26.31 -42.61 -18.62
C LEU A 154 -26.85 -42.95 -17.21
N ILE A 155 -26.20 -42.50 -16.14
CA ILE A 155 -26.60 -42.73 -14.75
C ILE A 155 -27.53 -41.63 -14.21
N GLU A 156 -27.57 -40.47 -14.87
CA GLU A 156 -28.42 -39.33 -14.49
C GLU A 156 -29.79 -39.31 -15.17
N ASP A 157 -29.97 -40.06 -16.26
CA ASP A 157 -31.26 -40.30 -16.92
C ASP A 157 -32.35 -40.71 -15.93
N LYS A 158 -33.57 -40.17 -16.12
CA LYS A 158 -34.70 -40.43 -15.21
C LYS A 158 -35.32 -41.80 -15.47
N GLU A 159 -35.54 -42.17 -16.72
CA GLU A 159 -36.18 -43.42 -17.16
C GLU A 159 -35.46 -44.67 -16.64
N LEU A 160 -34.13 -44.62 -16.50
CA LEU A 160 -33.30 -45.73 -16.04
C LEU A 160 -33.25 -45.90 -14.50
N LYS A 161 -33.90 -45.02 -13.72
CA LYS A 161 -33.86 -45.09 -12.24
C LYS A 161 -34.88 -46.08 -11.67
N ASP A 162 -36.03 -46.20 -12.31
CA ASP A 162 -37.18 -46.95 -11.78
C ASP A 162 -37.15 -48.45 -12.18
N ILE A 163 -36.08 -48.88 -12.86
CA ILE A 163 -35.88 -50.24 -13.36
C ILE A 163 -35.01 -51.06 -12.39
N GLU A 164 -35.64 -51.96 -11.63
CA GLU A 164 -34.99 -52.72 -10.54
C GLU A 164 -33.66 -53.39 -10.93
N PHE A 165 -33.60 -54.09 -12.08
CA PHE A 165 -32.37 -54.78 -12.52
C PHE A 165 -31.20 -53.84 -12.86
N ILE A 166 -31.46 -52.55 -13.05
CA ILE A 166 -30.42 -51.53 -13.31
C ILE A 166 -29.95 -50.92 -11.99
N GLN A 167 -30.76 -50.92 -10.93
CA GLN A 167 -30.44 -50.28 -9.65
C GLN A 167 -29.21 -50.90 -8.96
N GLU A 168 -29.03 -52.23 -9.03
CA GLU A 168 -27.86 -52.91 -8.45
C GLU A 168 -26.56 -52.52 -9.18
N GLU A 169 -26.55 -52.56 -10.52
CA GLU A 169 -25.38 -52.15 -11.31
C GLU A 169 -25.09 -50.65 -11.19
N ARG A 170 -26.13 -49.82 -11.14
CA ARG A 170 -26.03 -48.37 -10.90
C ARG A 170 -25.45 -48.08 -9.51
N ALA A 171 -25.84 -48.84 -8.48
CA ALA A 171 -25.23 -48.76 -7.15
C ALA A 171 -23.77 -49.23 -7.15
N TYR A 172 -23.44 -50.29 -7.91
CA TYR A 172 -22.05 -50.73 -8.10
C TYR A 172 -21.19 -49.61 -8.71
N VAL A 173 -21.62 -48.99 -9.82
CA VAL A 173 -20.88 -47.90 -10.48
C VAL A 173 -20.73 -46.69 -9.56
N ILE A 174 -21.78 -46.28 -8.83
CA ILE A 174 -21.68 -45.19 -7.84
C ILE A 174 -20.65 -45.51 -6.75
N SER A 175 -20.67 -46.73 -6.18
CA SER A 175 -19.69 -47.15 -5.18
C SER A 175 -18.26 -47.24 -5.72
N SER A 176 -18.10 -47.63 -6.98
CA SER A 176 -16.82 -47.68 -7.69
C SER A 176 -16.26 -46.27 -7.91
N ARG A 177 -17.08 -45.33 -8.39
CA ARG A 177 -16.72 -43.91 -8.55
C ARG A 177 -16.27 -43.28 -7.23
N GLN A 178 -16.96 -43.57 -6.13
CA GLN A 178 -16.55 -43.13 -4.79
C GLN A 178 -15.22 -43.74 -4.33
N LYS A 179 -15.03 -45.07 -4.49
CA LYS A 179 -13.79 -45.76 -4.12
C LYS A 179 -12.58 -45.21 -4.89
N ILE A 180 -12.70 -45.05 -6.21
CA ILE A 180 -11.63 -44.49 -7.04
C ILE A 180 -11.34 -43.05 -6.62
N ARG A 181 -12.35 -42.18 -6.50
CA ARG A 181 -12.14 -40.79 -6.09
C ARG A 181 -11.39 -40.69 -4.76
N ASN A 182 -11.73 -41.52 -3.78
CA ASN A 182 -11.04 -41.55 -2.49
C ASN A 182 -9.59 -42.09 -2.60
N LEU A 183 -9.35 -43.12 -3.43
CA LEU A 183 -8.01 -43.63 -3.74
C LEU A 183 -7.15 -42.55 -4.41
N THR A 184 -7.68 -41.86 -5.42
CA THR A 184 -7.02 -40.76 -6.14
C THR A 184 -6.75 -39.57 -5.22
N GLN A 185 -7.63 -39.28 -4.25
CA GLN A 185 -7.41 -38.23 -3.26
C GLN A 185 -6.25 -38.59 -2.31
N MET A 186 -6.11 -39.85 -1.90
CA MET A 186 -4.94 -40.31 -1.15
C MET A 186 -3.67 -40.28 -2.01
N GLN A 187 -3.73 -40.74 -3.26
CA GLN A 187 -2.60 -40.68 -4.21
C GLN A 187 -2.15 -39.23 -4.50
N LEU A 188 -3.06 -38.27 -4.50
CA LEU A 188 -2.71 -36.85 -4.65
C LEU A 188 -1.98 -36.31 -3.41
N VAL A 189 -2.46 -36.61 -2.20
CA VAL A 189 -1.81 -36.18 -0.95
C VAL A 189 -0.45 -36.85 -0.78
N THR A 190 -0.37 -38.17 -0.90
CA THR A 190 0.90 -38.91 -0.83
C THR A 190 1.85 -38.49 -1.95
N GLY A 191 1.36 -38.29 -3.18
CA GLY A 191 2.18 -37.83 -4.30
C GLY A 191 2.76 -36.43 -4.12
N LEU A 192 2.07 -35.53 -3.40
CA LEU A 192 2.60 -34.22 -3.01
C LEU A 192 3.66 -34.34 -1.90
N GLN A 193 3.41 -35.16 -0.88
CA GLN A 193 4.35 -35.42 0.22
C GLN A 193 5.64 -36.11 -0.25
N GLU A 194 5.53 -37.15 -1.09
CA GLU A 194 6.66 -37.83 -1.74
C GLU A 194 7.32 -36.98 -2.85
N ARG A 195 6.76 -35.81 -3.17
CA ARG A 195 7.16 -34.91 -4.28
C ARG A 195 7.20 -35.62 -5.63
N ASN A 196 6.33 -36.62 -5.80
CA ASN A 196 6.27 -37.48 -6.97
C ASN A 196 5.36 -36.86 -8.05
N GLN A 197 5.96 -36.00 -8.87
CA GLN A 197 5.32 -35.29 -9.97
C GLN A 197 4.49 -36.20 -10.90
N MET A 198 4.95 -37.44 -11.15
CA MET A 198 4.21 -38.40 -12.00
C MET A 198 2.93 -38.91 -11.32
N GLN A 199 2.96 -39.18 -10.01
CA GLN A 199 1.74 -39.52 -9.27
C GLN A 199 0.76 -38.34 -9.24
N VAL A 200 1.24 -37.12 -8.98
CA VAL A 200 0.40 -35.91 -8.95
C VAL A 200 -0.25 -35.65 -10.30
N VAL A 201 0.51 -35.68 -11.41
CA VAL A 201 -0.03 -35.51 -12.77
C VAL A 201 -1.08 -36.59 -13.10
N ASN A 202 -0.85 -37.85 -12.72
CA ASN A 202 -1.82 -38.92 -12.95
C ASN A 202 -3.10 -38.76 -12.11
N ALA A 203 -2.97 -38.34 -10.85
CA ALA A 203 -4.12 -38.08 -9.98
C ALA A 203 -4.96 -36.89 -10.48
N LEU A 204 -4.32 -35.81 -10.93
CA LEU A 204 -4.99 -34.64 -11.53
C LEU A 204 -5.75 -35.01 -12.82
N LYS A 205 -5.15 -35.82 -13.71
CA LYS A 205 -5.82 -36.37 -14.91
C LYS A 205 -7.07 -37.18 -14.54
N ILE A 206 -7.01 -38.01 -13.51
CA ILE A 206 -8.16 -38.76 -13.01
C ILE A 206 -9.26 -37.80 -12.47
N PHE A 207 -8.90 -36.74 -11.75
CA PHE A 207 -9.87 -35.74 -11.27
C PHE A 207 -10.53 -34.91 -12.39
N ILE A 208 -9.81 -34.67 -13.49
CA ILE A 208 -10.35 -34.07 -14.73
C ILE A 208 -11.39 -35.01 -15.36
N ASN A 209 -11.05 -36.29 -15.55
CA ASN A 209 -11.96 -37.28 -16.11
C ASN A 209 -13.24 -37.46 -15.26
N PHE A 210 -13.16 -37.30 -13.93
CA PHE A 210 -14.36 -37.29 -13.08
C PHE A 210 -15.15 -35.97 -13.05
N ASN A 211 -14.67 -34.93 -13.74
CA ASN A 211 -15.13 -33.53 -13.68
C ASN A 211 -15.27 -33.01 -12.23
N THR A 212 -14.21 -33.21 -11.44
CA THR A 212 -14.16 -32.82 -10.01
C THR A 212 -12.89 -32.09 -9.60
N LEU A 213 -12.03 -31.72 -10.56
CA LEU A 213 -10.74 -31.06 -10.33
C LEU A 213 -10.84 -29.83 -9.43
N GLU A 214 -11.73 -28.88 -9.72
CA GLU A 214 -11.87 -27.67 -8.88
C GLU A 214 -12.21 -28.03 -7.42
N LYS A 215 -13.12 -29.00 -7.23
CA LYS A 215 -13.54 -29.44 -5.89
C LYS A 215 -12.46 -30.22 -5.16
N SER A 216 -11.62 -31.01 -5.84
CA SER A 216 -10.49 -31.67 -5.18
C SER A 216 -9.38 -30.68 -4.83
N LEU A 217 -9.10 -29.70 -5.70
CA LEU A 217 -8.17 -28.60 -5.42
C LEU A 217 -8.65 -27.70 -4.27
N GLU A 218 -9.94 -27.34 -4.22
CA GLU A 218 -10.49 -26.54 -3.12
C GLU A 218 -10.46 -27.29 -1.78
N ASN A 219 -10.81 -28.59 -1.77
CA ASN A 219 -10.68 -29.42 -0.57
C ASN A 219 -9.22 -29.55 -0.13
N LEU A 220 -8.29 -29.71 -1.07
CA LEU A 220 -6.85 -29.82 -0.79
C LEU A 220 -6.27 -28.50 -0.23
N LEU A 221 -6.65 -27.36 -0.79
CA LEU A 221 -6.35 -26.04 -0.23
C LEU A 221 -6.97 -25.87 1.17
N ALA A 222 -8.20 -26.35 1.40
CA ALA A 222 -8.83 -26.30 2.71
C ALA A 222 -8.11 -27.19 3.74
N THR A 223 -7.63 -28.38 3.35
CA THR A 223 -6.80 -29.23 4.22
C THR A 223 -5.49 -28.54 4.59
N PHE A 224 -4.75 -27.97 3.64
CA PHE A 224 -3.52 -27.24 3.97
C PHE A 224 -3.76 -26.04 4.90
N ILE A 225 -4.82 -25.26 4.67
CA ILE A 225 -5.20 -24.15 5.54
C ILE A 225 -5.59 -24.64 6.95
N ALA A 226 -6.29 -25.77 7.08
CA ALA A 226 -6.68 -26.34 8.36
C ALA A 226 -5.49 -26.94 9.13
N ASP A 227 -4.56 -27.63 8.45
CA ASP A 227 -3.33 -28.14 9.07
C ASP A 227 -2.43 -26.99 9.53
N MET A 228 -2.26 -25.93 8.73
CA MET A 228 -1.55 -24.71 9.17
C MET A 228 -2.27 -23.98 10.31
N GLU A 229 -3.61 -23.95 10.34
CA GLU A 229 -4.36 -23.38 11.47
C GLU A 229 -4.13 -24.18 12.76
N GLN A 230 -3.99 -25.50 12.67
CA GLN A 230 -3.62 -26.34 13.81
C GLN A 230 -2.17 -26.11 14.25
N SER A 231 -1.20 -26.12 13.33
CA SER A 231 0.22 -25.84 13.64
C SER A 231 0.41 -24.42 14.21
N LEU A 232 -0.36 -23.42 13.78
CA LEU A 232 -0.42 -22.08 14.39
C LEU A 232 -0.93 -22.11 15.84
N LYS A 233 -2.05 -22.79 16.11
CA LYS A 233 -2.62 -22.93 17.46
C LYS A 233 -1.64 -23.62 18.42
N GLU A 234 -0.94 -24.65 17.95
CA GLU A 234 0.07 -25.34 18.75
C GLU A 234 1.31 -24.47 18.99
N CYS A 235 1.74 -23.68 17.99
CA CYS A 235 2.78 -22.66 18.20
C CYS A 235 2.38 -21.63 19.26
N PHE A 236 1.13 -21.14 19.28
CA PHE A 236 0.63 -20.22 20.32
C PHE A 236 0.47 -20.89 21.69
N ALA A 237 0.17 -22.19 21.74
CA ALA A 237 0.15 -22.97 22.98
C ALA A 237 1.56 -23.23 23.57
N GLY A 238 2.62 -22.99 22.81
CA GLY A 238 4.00 -23.14 23.26
C GLY A 238 4.47 -24.59 23.42
N THR A 239 3.90 -25.52 22.63
CA THR A 239 4.35 -26.92 22.59
C THR A 239 5.77 -27.05 22.03
N ASP A 240 6.48 -28.11 22.43
CA ASP A 240 7.84 -28.37 21.94
C ASP A 240 7.80 -28.96 20.51
N ILE A 241 8.78 -28.57 19.67
CA ILE A 241 8.97 -29.07 18.30
C ILE A 241 9.07 -30.60 18.24
N SER A 242 9.54 -31.25 19.32
CA SER A 242 9.60 -32.71 19.45
C SER A 242 8.24 -33.40 19.65
N VAL A 243 7.15 -32.63 19.81
CA VAL A 243 5.75 -33.08 19.76
C VAL A 243 5.16 -32.80 18.39
N LEU A 244 5.40 -31.62 17.83
CA LEU A 244 4.97 -31.22 16.47
C LEU A 244 5.48 -32.23 15.42
N ASN A 245 6.80 -32.47 15.35
CA ASN A 245 7.40 -33.48 14.45
C ASN A 245 6.96 -34.94 14.74
N LYS A 246 6.22 -35.19 15.83
CA LYS A 246 5.62 -36.51 16.14
C LYS A 246 4.15 -36.63 15.76
N ALA A 247 3.45 -35.51 15.54
CA ALA A 247 2.11 -35.55 14.96
C ALA A 247 2.16 -36.10 13.53
N ASP A 248 3.14 -35.65 12.72
CA ASP A 248 3.42 -36.20 11.39
C ASP A 248 3.78 -37.69 11.42
N ALA A 249 4.68 -38.09 12.32
CA ALA A 249 5.10 -39.48 12.45
C ALA A 249 3.95 -40.46 12.80
N MET A 250 2.80 -39.93 13.25
CA MET A 250 1.58 -40.69 13.54
C MET A 250 0.60 -40.78 12.35
N ARG A 251 0.82 -40.02 11.27
CA ARG A 251 -0.05 -40.02 10.07
C ARG A 251 0.20 -41.20 9.11
N SER A 252 1.21 -42.04 9.36
CA SER A 252 1.62 -43.16 8.47
C SER A 252 1.05 -44.53 8.90
N PRO A 253 0.17 -45.18 8.11
CA PRO A 253 -0.45 -46.45 8.48
C PRO A 253 0.28 -47.69 7.92
N THR A 254 1.36 -48.14 8.57
CA THR A 254 2.02 -49.43 8.25
C THR A 254 2.30 -50.29 9.48
N HIS A 255 1.89 -51.56 9.42
CA HIS A 255 2.18 -52.56 10.45
C HIS A 255 3.61 -53.11 10.30
N GLY A 256 4.36 -53.26 11.41
CA GLY A 256 5.54 -54.13 11.41
C GLY A 256 6.49 -54.02 12.60
N GLY A 257 6.46 -55.02 13.50
CA GLY A 257 7.68 -55.53 14.14
C GLY A 257 8.21 -54.87 15.44
N SER A 258 8.32 -55.72 16.47
CA SER A 258 9.23 -55.64 17.64
C SER A 258 10.67 -55.20 17.32
N ASN A 259 11.53 -54.78 18.27
CA ASN A 259 11.60 -55.05 19.72
C ASN A 259 12.48 -53.99 20.43
N GLY A 260 12.33 -53.74 21.75
CA GLY A 260 13.14 -52.73 22.44
C GLY A 260 12.94 -52.57 23.96
N SER A 261 13.78 -53.24 24.75
CA SER A 261 13.79 -53.31 26.22
C SER A 261 13.54 -52.02 27.03
N SER A 262 12.54 -52.08 27.90
CA SER A 262 12.44 -51.52 29.27
C SER A 262 13.47 -50.46 29.76
N LYS A 263 12.94 -49.35 30.30
CA LYS A 263 13.37 -48.84 31.63
C LYS A 263 12.19 -48.28 32.41
N SER A 264 12.27 -48.35 33.74
CA SER A 264 11.10 -48.36 34.62
C SER A 264 10.85 -47.04 35.37
N GLY A 265 9.57 -46.66 35.44
CA GLY A 265 8.92 -46.21 36.68
C GLY A 265 9.34 -44.88 37.30
N ALA A 266 8.52 -43.84 37.09
CA ALA A 266 8.25 -42.81 38.08
C ALA A 266 6.71 -42.69 38.21
N ALA A 267 6.19 -42.73 39.44
CA ALA A 267 4.74 -42.85 39.67
C ALA A 267 3.98 -41.55 39.37
N ARG A 268 2.83 -41.68 38.70
CA ARG A 268 1.86 -40.58 38.56
C ARG A 268 1.09 -40.38 39.86
N GLY A 269 1.42 -39.33 40.62
CA GLY A 269 0.51 -38.76 41.61
C GLY A 269 -0.52 -37.83 40.92
N PRO A 270 -1.79 -37.80 41.35
CA PRO A 270 -2.77 -36.87 40.83
C PRO A 270 -2.48 -35.44 41.31
N GLY A 271 -2.61 -34.46 40.42
CA GLY A 271 -2.55 -33.03 40.78
C GLY A 271 -1.17 -32.37 40.71
N LYS A 272 -0.69 -32.11 39.49
CA LYS A 272 0.20 -30.97 39.18
C LYS A 272 0.11 -30.64 37.68
N ALA A 273 -0.36 -29.43 37.36
CA ALA A 273 -0.28 -28.89 36.01
C ALA A 273 1.19 -28.58 35.66
N PRO A 274 1.61 -28.68 34.37
CA PRO A 274 2.96 -28.32 33.97
C PRO A 274 3.20 -26.81 34.20
N GLN A 275 4.22 -26.47 34.99
CA GLN A 275 4.51 -25.08 35.35
C GLN A 275 5.25 -24.34 34.22
N LEU A 276 4.51 -23.45 33.53
CA LEU A 276 5.05 -22.39 32.67
C LEU A 276 5.51 -21.20 33.52
N THR A 277 6.58 -21.37 34.31
CA THR A 277 6.96 -20.42 35.39
C THR A 277 8.01 -19.35 35.06
N THR A 278 8.49 -19.23 33.82
CA THR A 278 9.22 -18.03 33.38
C THR A 278 8.87 -17.57 31.97
N THR A 279 8.56 -16.27 31.82
CA THR A 279 8.20 -15.64 30.54
C THR A 279 9.31 -15.77 29.50
N GLN A 280 10.58 -15.74 29.92
CA GLN A 280 11.72 -15.94 29.03
C GLN A 280 11.77 -17.34 28.41
N ASN A 281 11.47 -18.40 29.16
CA ASN A 281 11.44 -19.76 28.63
C ASN A 281 10.29 -19.96 27.63
N PHE A 282 9.10 -19.38 27.91
CA PHE A 282 8.01 -19.35 26.94
C PHE A 282 8.44 -18.65 25.65
N ARG A 283 8.99 -17.43 25.74
CA ARG A 283 9.48 -16.67 24.58
C ARG A 283 10.54 -17.44 23.78
N ALA A 284 11.48 -18.11 24.46
CA ALA A 284 12.54 -18.87 23.81
C ALA A 284 12.02 -20.14 23.10
N LYS A 285 10.92 -20.75 23.56
CA LYS A 285 10.22 -21.83 22.84
C LYS A 285 9.40 -21.28 21.66
N PHE A 286 8.59 -20.26 21.92
CA PHE A 286 7.73 -19.62 20.92
C PHE A 286 8.48 -19.16 19.68
N TRP A 287 9.63 -18.48 19.83
CA TRP A 287 10.43 -18.06 18.68
C TRP A 287 11.07 -19.23 17.91
N LYS A 288 11.20 -20.43 18.52
CA LYS A 288 11.67 -21.63 17.82
C LYS A 288 10.55 -22.33 17.08
N SER A 289 9.36 -22.49 17.69
CA SER A 289 8.20 -23.09 17.01
C SER A 289 7.71 -22.19 15.86
N LEU A 290 7.70 -20.87 16.04
CA LEU A 290 7.39 -19.91 14.96
C LEU A 290 8.43 -19.91 13.83
N HIS A 291 9.71 -20.19 14.13
CA HIS A 291 10.74 -20.36 13.08
C HIS A 291 10.52 -21.66 12.29
N TRP A 292 10.27 -22.78 12.97
CA TRP A 292 9.89 -24.06 12.35
C TRP A 292 8.63 -23.92 11.47
N LEU A 293 7.60 -23.24 11.96
CA LEU A 293 6.37 -22.99 11.21
C LEU A 293 6.64 -22.24 9.89
N LEU A 294 7.55 -21.27 9.89
CA LEU A 294 7.90 -20.49 8.69
C LEU A 294 8.87 -21.21 7.76
N TYR A 295 9.91 -21.86 8.30
CA TYR A 295 11.03 -22.39 7.51
C TYR A 295 10.89 -23.87 7.11
N ASP A 296 10.06 -24.63 7.82
CA ASP A 296 9.78 -26.03 7.55
C ASP A 296 8.34 -26.18 7.02
N GLU A 297 7.30 -25.98 7.84
CA GLU A 297 5.87 -26.17 7.47
C GLU A 297 5.38 -25.29 6.30
N LEU A 298 5.52 -23.97 6.40
CA LEU A 298 5.06 -23.05 5.36
C LEU A 298 5.89 -23.19 4.08
N TYR A 299 7.18 -23.48 4.23
CA TYR A 299 8.10 -23.73 3.12
C TYR A 299 7.75 -25.03 2.39
N GLU A 300 7.55 -26.14 3.11
CA GLU A 300 7.04 -27.42 2.61
C GLU A 300 5.74 -27.21 1.83
N SER A 301 4.74 -26.58 2.45
CA SER A 301 3.44 -26.25 1.84
C SER A 301 3.61 -25.43 0.55
N CYS A 302 4.47 -24.41 0.55
CA CYS A 302 4.79 -23.64 -0.64
C CYS A 302 5.49 -24.48 -1.73
N THR A 303 6.41 -25.39 -1.38
CA THR A 303 7.06 -26.27 -2.37
C THR A 303 6.09 -27.30 -2.96
N GLN A 304 5.19 -27.87 -2.16
CA GLN A 304 4.15 -28.77 -2.64
C GLN A 304 3.17 -28.05 -3.58
N ILE A 305 2.86 -26.77 -3.32
CA ILE A 305 2.00 -25.95 -4.19
C ILE A 305 2.73 -25.45 -5.45
N LYS A 306 4.05 -25.22 -5.41
CA LYS A 306 4.86 -25.04 -6.62
C LYS A 306 4.87 -26.31 -7.49
N LEU A 307 5.00 -27.48 -6.88
CA LEU A 307 4.92 -28.77 -7.59
C LEU A 307 3.53 -29.01 -8.18
N LEU A 308 2.47 -28.65 -7.45
CA LEU A 308 1.08 -28.68 -7.93
C LEU A 308 0.88 -27.74 -9.13
N LYS A 309 1.42 -26.51 -9.09
CA LYS A 309 1.42 -25.55 -10.21
C LYS A 309 2.09 -26.15 -11.45
N THR A 310 3.31 -26.67 -11.32
CA THR A 310 4.02 -27.30 -12.45
C THR A 310 3.32 -28.55 -12.98
N ALA A 311 2.66 -29.34 -12.12
CA ALA A 311 1.86 -30.48 -12.54
C ALA A 311 0.57 -30.07 -13.29
N LEU A 312 -0.04 -28.95 -12.93
CA LEU A 312 -1.18 -28.37 -13.64
C LEU A 312 -0.77 -27.76 -14.99
N GLU A 313 0.31 -26.98 -15.02
CA GLU A 313 0.91 -26.42 -16.25
C GLU A 313 1.22 -27.54 -17.27
N GLN A 314 1.76 -28.67 -16.80
CA GLN A 314 2.02 -29.86 -17.64
C GLN A 314 0.76 -30.56 -18.16
N ILE A 315 -0.42 -30.35 -17.56
CA ILE A 315 -1.68 -30.90 -18.02
C ILE A 315 -2.39 -29.92 -18.97
N ASN A 316 -2.27 -28.63 -18.71
CA ASN A 316 -2.79 -27.56 -19.57
C ASN A 316 -2.09 -27.54 -20.94
N GLN A 317 -0.82 -27.95 -21.02
CA GLN A 317 -0.12 -28.23 -22.29
C GLN A 317 -0.81 -29.28 -23.20
N PHE A 318 -1.76 -30.06 -22.67
CA PHE A 318 -2.58 -30.99 -23.45
C PHE A 318 -4.06 -30.54 -23.59
N GLY A 319 -4.40 -29.31 -23.20
CA GLY A 319 -5.70 -28.67 -23.47
C GLY A 319 -6.85 -29.05 -22.54
N TYR A 320 -6.57 -29.57 -21.33
CA TYR A 320 -7.60 -30.09 -20.40
C TYR A 320 -8.17 -29.08 -19.39
N THR A 321 -7.62 -27.88 -19.28
CA THR A 321 -8.02 -26.86 -18.27
C THR A 321 -8.20 -25.49 -18.89
N SER A 322 -8.93 -24.60 -18.19
CA SER A 322 -9.02 -23.19 -18.57
C SER A 322 -7.81 -22.43 -18.02
N GLU A 323 -7.22 -21.53 -18.82
CA GLU A 323 -6.02 -20.75 -18.47
C GLU A 323 -6.11 -20.01 -17.12
N ALA A 324 -7.34 -19.73 -16.64
CA ALA A 324 -7.60 -19.06 -15.37
C ALA A 324 -7.38 -19.93 -14.11
N SER A 325 -7.35 -21.26 -14.18
CA SER A 325 -7.16 -22.11 -12.98
C SER A 325 -5.74 -22.03 -12.43
N ASP A 326 -4.75 -22.19 -13.31
CA ASP A 326 -3.39 -22.55 -12.91
C ASP A 326 -2.63 -21.36 -12.31
N GLN A 327 -2.87 -20.17 -12.84
CA GLN A 327 -2.30 -18.92 -12.31
C GLN A 327 -2.92 -18.55 -10.95
N CYS A 328 -4.18 -18.92 -10.70
CA CYS A 328 -4.94 -18.45 -9.55
C CYS A 328 -4.75 -19.32 -8.29
N ILE A 329 -4.38 -20.60 -8.41
CA ILE A 329 -4.24 -21.51 -7.26
C ILE A 329 -3.15 -21.09 -6.25
N PRO A 330 -1.91 -20.76 -6.66
CA PRO A 330 -0.89 -20.25 -5.73
C PRO A 330 -1.32 -18.94 -5.06
N GLN A 331 -1.98 -18.05 -5.80
CA GLN A 331 -2.47 -16.77 -5.29
C GLN A 331 -3.62 -16.95 -4.28
N ARG A 332 -4.60 -17.83 -4.56
CA ARG A 332 -5.70 -18.18 -3.64
C ARG A 332 -5.19 -18.85 -2.37
N PHE A 333 -4.19 -19.72 -2.48
CA PHE A 333 -3.51 -20.29 -1.30
C PHE A 333 -2.90 -19.18 -0.45
N TRP A 334 -2.07 -18.34 -1.07
CA TRP A 334 -1.32 -17.32 -0.36
C TRP A 334 -2.22 -16.28 0.30
N GLN A 335 -3.29 -15.83 -0.38
CA GLN A 335 -4.30 -14.96 0.20
C GLN A 335 -4.99 -15.60 1.42
N ARG A 336 -5.30 -16.91 1.38
CA ARG A 336 -5.86 -17.63 2.53
C ARG A 336 -4.84 -17.79 3.66
N VAL A 337 -3.56 -17.99 3.38
CA VAL A 337 -2.47 -17.97 4.38
C VAL A 337 -2.35 -16.60 5.05
N GLN A 338 -2.34 -15.52 4.26
CA GLN A 338 -2.27 -14.15 4.76
C GLN A 338 -3.49 -13.80 5.62
N GLN A 339 -4.70 -14.20 5.20
CA GLN A 339 -5.93 -14.05 5.99
C GLN A 339 -5.89 -14.86 7.30
N LEU A 340 -5.41 -16.11 7.25
CA LEU A 340 -5.24 -16.96 8.43
C LEU A 340 -4.25 -16.34 9.42
N LEU A 341 -3.11 -15.83 8.94
CA LEU A 341 -2.10 -15.14 9.77
C LEU A 341 -2.64 -13.83 10.37
N ARG A 342 -3.34 -13.00 9.58
CA ARG A 342 -3.97 -11.76 10.05
C ARG A 342 -4.97 -12.06 11.18
N LYS A 343 -5.91 -12.99 10.95
CA LYS A 343 -6.86 -13.47 11.97
C LYS A 343 -6.14 -14.04 13.20
N SER A 344 -5.08 -14.81 13.00
CA SER A 344 -4.28 -15.42 14.08
C SER A 344 -3.54 -14.40 14.94
N PHE A 345 -3.12 -13.26 14.39
CA PHE A 345 -2.50 -12.16 15.13
C PHE A 345 -3.56 -11.27 15.83
N ASP A 346 -4.75 -11.12 15.24
CA ASP A 346 -5.87 -10.39 15.85
C ASP A 346 -6.50 -11.17 17.03
N GLU A 347 -6.70 -12.49 16.89
CA GLU A 347 -7.26 -13.38 17.93
C GLU A 347 -6.21 -13.90 18.95
N CYS A 348 -4.98 -13.38 18.90
CA CYS A 348 -3.85 -13.87 19.70
C CYS A 348 -3.99 -13.57 21.21
N PRO A 349 -3.69 -14.52 22.13
CA PRO A 349 -3.63 -14.25 23.56
C PRO A 349 -2.66 -13.11 23.91
N GLN A 350 -3.01 -12.25 24.87
CA GLN A 350 -2.27 -11.01 25.14
C GLN A 350 -0.77 -11.19 25.39
N HIS A 351 -0.34 -12.29 26.03
CA HIS A 351 1.07 -12.61 26.28
C HIS A 351 1.84 -13.05 25.02
N VAL A 352 1.14 -13.65 24.05
CA VAL A 352 1.66 -13.96 22.70
C VAL A 352 1.73 -12.68 21.89
N ASN A 353 0.67 -11.88 21.89
CA ASN A 353 0.63 -10.59 21.17
C ASN A 353 1.74 -9.64 21.65
N GLN A 354 1.94 -9.48 22.96
CA GLN A 354 3.09 -8.76 23.53
C GLN A 354 4.44 -9.35 23.08
N THR A 355 4.57 -10.68 23.01
CA THR A 355 5.82 -11.33 22.57
C THR A 355 6.10 -11.10 21.08
N LEU A 356 5.07 -11.11 20.24
CA LEU A 356 5.14 -10.77 18.82
C LEU A 356 5.50 -9.30 18.60
N GLN A 357 4.81 -8.38 19.29
CA GLN A 357 5.11 -6.94 19.28
C GLN A 357 6.55 -6.67 19.74
N GLU A 358 6.98 -7.20 20.88
CA GLU A 358 8.32 -6.98 21.43
C GLU A 358 9.47 -7.48 20.53
N GLY A 359 9.19 -8.43 19.64
CA GLY A 359 10.18 -9.09 18.79
C GLY A 359 9.89 -8.99 17.30
N LEU A 360 9.09 -8.01 16.86
CA LEU A 360 8.63 -7.88 15.47
C LEU A 360 9.79 -7.89 14.45
N SER A 361 10.92 -7.28 14.78
CA SER A 361 12.15 -7.33 13.98
C SER A 361 12.60 -8.76 13.65
N LYS A 362 12.47 -9.71 14.58
CA LYS A 362 12.78 -11.15 14.37
C LYS A 362 11.75 -11.85 13.49
N LEU A 363 10.48 -11.48 13.61
CA LEU A 363 9.41 -11.98 12.73
C LEU A 363 9.65 -11.50 11.29
N LEU A 364 9.92 -10.21 11.10
CA LEU A 364 10.26 -9.64 9.79
C LEU A 364 11.55 -10.24 9.22
N THR A 365 12.59 -10.47 10.04
CA THR A 365 13.79 -11.22 9.62
C THR A 365 13.42 -12.58 9.02
N SER A 366 12.53 -13.30 9.71
CA SER A 366 12.12 -14.65 9.34
C SER A 366 11.21 -14.66 8.11
N ALA A 367 10.30 -13.69 7.99
CA ALA A 367 9.40 -13.51 6.86
C ALA A 367 10.18 -13.14 5.59
N ARG A 368 11.01 -12.08 5.62
CA ARG A 368 11.83 -11.66 4.47
C ARG A 368 12.86 -12.73 4.08
N GLY A 369 13.41 -13.47 5.04
CA GLY A 369 14.30 -14.61 4.78
C GLY A 369 13.60 -15.81 4.15
N LEU A 370 12.29 -15.98 4.39
CA LEU A 370 11.46 -16.99 3.71
C LEU A 370 11.08 -16.55 2.29
N GLU A 371 10.71 -15.28 2.08
CA GLU A 371 10.47 -14.71 0.74
C GLU A 371 11.67 -14.92 -0.18
N GLN A 372 12.88 -14.64 0.31
CA GLN A 372 14.13 -14.90 -0.41
C GLN A 372 14.33 -16.38 -0.74
N ARG A 373 14.06 -17.30 0.20
CA ARG A 373 14.09 -18.76 -0.06
C ARG A 373 13.04 -19.22 -1.07
N LEU A 374 11.94 -18.49 -1.20
CA LEU A 374 10.86 -18.78 -2.15
C LEU A 374 11.01 -18.02 -3.48
N ASN A 375 12.18 -17.40 -3.74
CA ASN A 375 12.49 -16.59 -4.93
C ASN A 375 11.50 -15.43 -5.16
N ASN A 376 10.95 -14.85 -4.08
CA ASN A 376 9.97 -13.76 -4.10
C ASN A 376 8.65 -14.05 -4.85
N GLU A 377 8.34 -15.32 -5.19
CA GLU A 377 7.05 -15.71 -5.79
C GLU A 377 5.88 -15.60 -4.80
N PHE A 378 6.17 -15.65 -3.50
CA PHE A 378 5.23 -15.44 -2.40
C PHE A 378 5.79 -14.31 -1.52
N GLN A 379 5.02 -13.24 -1.32
CA GLN A 379 5.42 -12.04 -0.57
C GLN A 379 4.35 -11.67 0.46
N PHE A 380 4.73 -11.37 1.70
CA PHE A 380 3.78 -10.98 2.74
C PHE A 380 3.31 -9.55 2.55
N ASP A 381 1.99 -9.36 2.49
CA ASP A 381 1.37 -8.04 2.46
C ASP A 381 1.77 -7.23 3.68
N ASN A 382 2.31 -6.03 3.47
CA ASN A 382 2.84 -5.19 4.55
C ASN A 382 1.78 -4.85 5.61
N GLU A 383 0.48 -4.87 5.28
CA GLU A 383 -0.61 -4.70 6.25
C GLU A 383 -0.60 -5.71 7.40
N ILE A 384 -0.18 -6.97 7.16
CA ILE A 384 -0.28 -8.08 8.12
C ILE A 384 0.47 -7.75 9.43
N PHE A 385 1.57 -7.00 9.32
CA PHE A 385 2.41 -6.62 10.46
C PHE A 385 2.04 -5.28 11.10
N ALA A 386 1.18 -4.47 10.47
CA ALA A 386 0.88 -3.11 10.93
C ALA A 386 0.28 -3.03 12.36
N PRO A 387 -0.60 -3.97 12.82
CA PRO A 387 -1.06 -3.97 14.22
C PRO A 387 0.08 -4.24 15.23
N LEU A 388 1.06 -5.06 14.85
CA LEU A 388 2.22 -5.40 15.68
C LEU A 388 3.25 -4.27 15.73
N GLU A 389 3.37 -3.48 14.65
CA GLU A 389 4.26 -2.31 14.59
C GLU A 389 3.94 -1.28 15.66
N VAL A 390 2.65 -1.01 15.94
CA VAL A 390 2.25 -0.03 16.98
C VAL A 390 2.83 -0.41 18.35
N GLY A 391 2.84 -1.70 18.69
CA GLY A 391 3.44 -2.20 19.92
C GLY A 391 4.97 -2.10 19.94
N TYR A 392 5.64 -2.46 18.83
CA TYR A 392 7.09 -2.37 18.74
C TYR A 392 7.57 -0.91 18.75
N VAL A 393 6.93 -0.02 17.98
CA VAL A 393 7.18 1.43 17.96
C VAL A 393 6.98 2.05 19.35
N SER A 394 5.93 1.65 20.07
CA SER A 394 5.68 2.10 21.46
C SER A 394 6.80 1.64 22.41
N LYS A 395 7.26 0.38 22.30
CA LYS A 395 8.43 -0.13 23.03
C LYS A 395 9.70 0.66 22.72
N CYS A 396 10.04 0.86 21.45
CA CYS A 396 11.24 1.60 21.04
C CYS A 396 11.18 3.04 21.59
N ALA A 397 10.01 3.69 21.53
CA ALA A 397 9.79 5.02 22.10
C ALA A 397 9.95 5.04 23.62
N ALA A 398 9.43 4.05 24.34
CA ALA A 398 9.61 3.92 25.79
C ALA A 398 11.09 3.70 26.17
N ASN A 399 11.80 2.79 25.47
CA ASN A 399 13.22 2.53 25.66
C ASN A 399 14.06 3.80 25.45
N MET A 400 13.80 4.55 24.37
CA MET A 400 14.52 5.79 24.06
C MET A 400 14.19 6.93 25.05
N LYS A 401 12.91 7.09 25.44
CA LYS A 401 12.49 8.10 26.43
C LYS A 401 13.01 7.80 27.83
N ALA A 402 13.20 6.54 28.20
CA ALA A 402 13.73 6.16 29.51
C ALA A 402 15.16 6.71 29.75
N CYS A 403 16.00 6.82 28.71
CA CYS A 403 17.31 7.48 28.80
C CYS A 403 17.22 9.00 29.05
N LEU A 404 16.07 9.63 28.78
CA LEU A 404 15.84 11.07 28.87
C LEU A 404 14.91 11.45 30.04
N ALA A 405 14.57 10.49 30.91
CA ALA A 405 13.66 10.67 32.04
C ALA A 405 14.45 10.87 33.35
N GLY A 406 14.08 11.86 34.15
CA GLY A 406 14.73 12.15 35.43
C GLY A 406 16.15 12.74 35.34
N VAL A 407 16.55 13.25 34.17
CA VAL A 407 17.84 13.92 33.96
C VAL A 407 17.59 15.40 33.69
N ASP A 408 17.90 16.27 34.66
CA ASP A 408 17.64 17.72 34.57
C ASP A 408 18.58 18.44 33.61
N LEU A 409 19.84 17.98 33.53
CA LEU A 409 20.85 18.46 32.59
C LEU A 409 21.51 17.25 31.90
N PRO A 410 21.17 16.95 30.63
CA PRO A 410 21.79 15.86 29.88
C PRO A 410 23.30 16.06 29.74
N GLY A 411 24.08 15.02 30.08
CA GLY A 411 25.53 14.97 29.85
C GLY A 411 25.90 13.99 28.74
N ASN A 412 27.20 13.88 28.44
CA ASN A 412 27.70 12.98 27.38
C ASN A 412 27.29 11.52 27.64
N GLU A 413 27.30 11.05 28.89
CA GLU A 413 26.80 9.71 29.24
C GLU A 413 25.30 9.53 28.93
N THR A 414 24.48 10.58 29.10
CA THR A 414 23.06 10.56 28.74
C THR A 414 22.89 10.39 27.22
N VAL A 415 23.70 11.13 26.45
CA VAL A 415 23.77 11.03 24.99
C VAL A 415 24.22 9.64 24.56
N ASP A 416 25.30 9.09 25.12
CA ASP A 416 25.82 7.76 24.76
C ASP A 416 24.83 6.64 25.06
N ASN A 417 24.15 6.69 26.21
CA ASN A 417 23.11 5.73 26.55
C ASN A 417 21.92 5.82 25.56
N PHE A 418 21.49 7.04 25.20
CA PHE A 418 20.44 7.27 24.20
C PHE A 418 20.84 6.76 22.80
N ILE A 419 22.05 7.10 22.33
CA ILE A 419 22.59 6.67 21.02
C ILE A 419 22.80 5.15 20.97
N ARG A 420 23.25 4.51 22.06
CA ARG A 420 23.40 3.04 22.12
C ARG A 420 22.05 2.31 21.98
N ILE A 421 21.00 2.82 22.62
CA ILE A 421 19.64 2.26 22.43
C ILE A 421 19.12 2.56 21.01
N ALA A 422 19.32 3.78 20.51
CA ALA A 422 18.92 4.17 19.16
C ALA A 422 19.56 3.28 18.08
N PHE A 423 20.88 3.07 18.14
CA PHE A 423 21.60 2.17 17.25
C PHE A 423 21.05 0.73 17.31
N THR A 424 20.77 0.23 18.50
CA THR A 424 20.27 -1.15 18.70
C THR A 424 18.89 -1.34 18.07
N GLU A 425 17.95 -0.42 18.33
CA GLU A 425 16.58 -0.51 17.78
C GLU A 425 16.56 -0.19 16.26
N LEU A 426 17.38 0.76 15.79
CA LEU A 426 17.50 1.06 14.35
C LEU A 426 18.12 -0.10 13.56
N SER A 427 19.18 -0.73 14.08
CA SER A 427 19.80 -1.89 13.42
C SER A 427 18.84 -3.08 13.35
N ALA A 428 18.01 -3.28 14.38
CA ALA A 428 16.92 -4.26 14.36
C ALA A 428 15.77 -3.89 13.39
N ALA A 429 15.57 -2.59 13.10
CA ALA A 429 14.54 -2.07 12.20
C ALA A 429 14.96 -2.07 10.72
N LEU A 430 16.26 -2.05 10.41
CA LEU A 430 16.83 -1.89 9.06
C LEU A 430 16.67 -3.11 8.12
N ILE A 431 15.71 -3.97 8.44
CA ILE A 431 15.29 -5.15 7.67
C ILE A 431 14.10 -4.80 6.75
N ASP A 432 13.33 -3.76 7.10
CA ASP A 432 12.15 -3.32 6.35
C ASP A 432 12.14 -1.78 6.21
N SER A 433 11.78 -1.28 5.03
CA SER A 433 11.80 0.15 4.74
C SER A 433 10.67 0.92 5.43
N ARG A 434 9.52 0.31 5.74
CA ARG A 434 8.48 0.95 6.55
C ARG A 434 8.91 0.99 8.01
N LEU A 435 9.37 -0.13 8.56
CA LEU A 435 9.72 -0.20 9.98
C LEU A 435 10.88 0.75 10.33
N SER A 436 11.95 0.75 9.52
CA SER A 436 13.08 1.68 9.70
C SER A 436 12.68 3.16 9.60
N ASN A 437 11.74 3.52 8.72
CA ASN A 437 11.19 4.89 8.68
C ASN A 437 10.37 5.24 9.95
N THR A 438 9.55 4.33 10.47
CA THR A 438 8.78 4.60 11.70
C THR A 438 9.67 4.76 12.94
N ILE A 439 10.71 3.93 13.08
CA ILE A 439 11.65 4.01 14.21
C ILE A 439 12.63 5.18 14.05
N ALA A 440 12.98 5.58 12.83
CA ALA A 440 13.66 6.85 12.58
C ALA A 440 12.80 8.05 13.06
N ASN A 441 11.49 8.04 12.81
CA ASN A 441 10.60 9.09 13.31
C ASN A 441 10.49 9.11 14.85
N VAL A 442 10.51 7.94 15.50
CA VAL A 442 10.60 7.84 16.98
C VAL A 442 11.92 8.44 17.48
N PHE A 443 13.05 8.07 16.88
CA PHE A 443 14.36 8.62 17.22
C PHE A 443 14.38 10.14 17.09
N ILE A 444 13.89 10.67 15.96
CA ILE A 444 13.77 12.11 15.71
C ILE A 444 12.90 12.79 16.77
N ALA A 445 11.75 12.20 17.14
CA ALA A 445 10.89 12.77 18.18
C ALA A 445 11.57 12.84 19.56
N CYS A 446 12.31 11.79 19.95
CA CYS A 446 13.07 11.77 21.20
C CYS A 446 14.29 12.70 21.17
N GLY A 447 14.98 12.80 20.02
CA GLY A 447 16.08 13.74 19.80
C GLY A 447 15.61 15.21 19.87
N LYS A 448 14.42 15.51 19.35
CA LYS A 448 13.78 16.83 19.53
C LYS A 448 13.42 17.10 20.99
N GLU A 449 12.92 16.10 21.73
CA GLU A 449 12.66 16.24 23.17
C GLU A 449 13.95 16.56 23.96
N LEU A 450 15.07 15.92 23.61
CA LEU A 450 16.40 16.24 24.13
C LEU A 450 16.82 17.69 23.78
N CYS A 451 16.70 18.10 22.53
CA CYS A 451 17.01 19.48 22.10
C CYS A 451 16.16 20.51 22.86
N THR A 452 14.84 20.30 23.00
CA THR A 452 13.95 21.23 23.71
C THR A 452 14.23 21.29 25.22
N LYS A 453 14.68 20.18 25.85
CA LYS A 453 15.15 20.19 27.25
C LYS A 453 16.43 21.02 27.43
N LEU A 454 17.36 20.93 26.49
CA LEU A 454 18.61 21.71 26.48
C LEU A 454 18.32 23.20 26.19
N GLU A 455 17.45 23.47 25.22
CA GLU A 455 16.95 24.81 24.84
C GLU A 455 16.34 25.56 26.02
N ALA A 456 15.48 24.89 26.80
CA ALA A 456 14.88 25.46 28.01
C ALA A 456 15.89 25.84 29.12
N GLN A 457 17.14 25.35 29.03
CA GLN A 457 18.22 25.70 29.95
C GLN A 457 19.16 26.80 29.43
N ILE A 458 19.07 27.21 28.16
CA ILE A 458 19.91 28.27 27.59
C ILE A 458 19.61 29.60 28.29
N LYS A 459 20.66 30.35 28.65
CA LYS A 459 20.57 31.67 29.26
C LYS A 459 20.81 32.74 28.19
N LEU A 460 19.83 33.63 28.00
CA LEU A 460 19.87 34.72 26.99
C LEU A 460 19.84 36.12 27.65
N GLY A 461 20.18 36.21 28.94
CA GLY A 461 20.19 37.45 29.72
C GLY A 461 21.34 38.40 29.36
N ALA A 462 21.43 39.54 30.04
CA ALA A 462 22.54 40.47 29.83
C ALA A 462 23.91 39.82 30.15
N ASP A 463 23.98 39.04 31.23
CA ASP A 463 25.21 38.39 31.70
C ASP A 463 25.76 37.39 30.67
N SER A 464 24.91 36.68 29.91
CA SER A 464 25.38 35.74 28.89
C SER A 464 26.11 36.43 27.71
N LYS A 465 26.01 37.76 27.59
CA LYS A 465 26.66 38.57 26.55
C LYS A 465 27.93 39.30 27.01
N GLN A 466 28.40 39.14 28.25
CA GLN A 466 29.57 39.87 28.76
C GLN A 466 30.89 39.38 28.11
N VAL A 467 31.57 40.25 27.35
CA VAL A 467 32.83 39.90 26.65
C VAL A 467 34.06 40.65 27.18
N VAL A 468 33.95 41.29 28.35
CA VAL A 468 35.05 42.04 28.98
C VAL A 468 35.99 41.09 29.73
N ASP A 469 35.43 40.26 30.61
CA ASP A 469 36.16 39.44 31.58
C ASP A 469 36.24 37.95 31.16
N LEU A 470 36.65 37.10 32.10
CA LEU A 470 36.55 35.64 31.99
C LEU A 470 35.07 35.19 31.93
N PRO A 471 34.75 34.04 31.31
CA PRO A 471 33.36 33.58 31.17
C PRO A 471 32.68 33.39 32.52
N ASN A 472 31.53 34.03 32.70
CA ASN A 472 30.73 33.87 33.93
C ASN A 472 29.92 32.56 33.92
N LEU A 473 29.24 32.24 35.02
CA LEU A 473 28.52 30.97 35.20
C LEU A 473 27.44 30.72 34.13
N GLN A 474 26.74 31.76 33.64
CA GLN A 474 25.74 31.60 32.58
C GLN A 474 26.39 31.30 31.22
N GLN A 475 27.54 31.89 30.95
CA GLN A 475 28.32 31.63 29.74
C GLN A 475 28.93 30.22 29.76
N GLN A 476 29.51 29.81 30.89
CA GLN A 476 29.99 28.44 31.08
C GLN A 476 28.87 27.41 30.91
N GLN A 477 27.67 27.67 31.47
CA GLN A 477 26.50 26.81 31.27
C GLN A 477 26.10 26.75 29.78
N ASN A 478 26.05 27.89 29.08
CA ASN A 478 25.73 27.92 27.66
C ASN A 478 26.76 27.18 26.79
N THR A 479 28.06 27.32 27.05
CA THR A 479 29.10 26.56 26.34
C THR A 479 28.99 25.06 26.63
N GLN A 480 28.70 24.65 27.86
CA GLN A 480 28.43 23.23 28.18
C GLN A 480 27.20 22.70 27.43
N LEU A 481 26.10 23.45 27.37
CA LEU A 481 24.90 23.10 26.60
C LEU A 481 25.23 22.96 25.10
N ALA A 482 25.99 23.90 24.54
CA ALA A 482 26.42 23.86 23.14
C ALA A 482 27.34 22.66 22.84
N ASN A 483 28.26 22.32 23.74
CA ASN A 483 29.15 21.17 23.58
C ASN A 483 28.40 19.84 23.71
N VAL A 484 27.38 19.74 24.59
CA VAL A 484 26.49 18.57 24.63
C VAL A 484 25.64 18.44 23.35
N LEU A 485 25.12 19.56 22.82
CA LEU A 485 24.42 19.58 21.53
C LEU A 485 25.33 19.16 20.36
N TYR A 486 26.59 19.60 20.36
CA TYR A 486 27.60 19.19 19.38
C TYR A 486 27.97 17.71 19.52
N TYR A 487 28.16 17.23 20.75
CA TYR A 487 28.45 15.82 21.05
C TYR A 487 27.31 14.91 20.58
N TYR A 488 26.05 15.30 20.84
CA TYR A 488 24.88 14.62 20.28
C TYR A 488 24.89 14.62 18.74
N LYS A 489 25.13 15.79 18.11
CA LYS A 489 25.21 15.92 16.65
C LYS A 489 26.26 15.00 16.04
N ASP A 490 27.46 14.94 16.62
CA ASP A 490 28.55 14.10 16.12
C ASP A 490 28.31 12.61 16.39
N SER A 491 27.84 12.22 17.59
CA SER A 491 27.49 10.83 17.88
C SER A 491 26.36 10.29 16.98
N VAL A 492 25.40 11.13 16.55
CA VAL A 492 24.44 10.76 15.49
C VAL A 492 25.11 10.62 14.12
N ARG A 493 26.01 11.54 13.73
CA ARG A 493 26.76 11.44 12.46
C ARG A 493 27.60 10.16 12.39
N ARG A 494 28.24 9.76 13.50
CA ARG A 494 28.94 8.47 13.67
C ARG A 494 27.97 7.29 13.51
N MET A 495 26.89 7.27 14.29
CA MET A 495 25.85 6.22 14.23
C MET A 495 25.27 6.02 12.80
N LEU A 496 25.03 7.10 12.06
CA LEU A 496 24.56 7.04 10.67
C LEU A 496 25.63 6.57 9.66
N SER A 497 26.91 6.66 10.03
CA SER A 497 28.04 6.16 9.23
C SER A 497 28.27 4.67 9.49
N ASP A 498 28.23 4.24 10.75
CA ASP A 498 28.33 2.82 11.14
C ASP A 498 27.20 1.97 10.52
N LEU A 499 25.99 2.54 10.45
CA LEU A 499 24.82 1.90 9.83
C LEU A 499 24.75 2.05 8.30
N GLN A 500 25.72 2.70 7.64
CA GLN A 500 25.64 3.03 6.20
C GLN A 500 25.35 1.80 5.32
N LEU A 501 26.08 0.70 5.51
CA LEU A 501 25.92 -0.52 4.70
C LEU A 501 24.55 -1.21 4.92
N GLN A 502 23.85 -0.90 6.01
CA GLN A 502 22.47 -1.36 6.24
C GLN A 502 21.46 -0.44 5.55
N PHE A 503 21.64 0.88 5.63
CA PHE A 503 20.81 1.86 4.89
C PHE A 503 20.94 1.70 3.35
N GLU A 504 22.09 1.28 2.84
CA GLU A 504 22.29 1.01 1.41
C GLU A 504 21.53 -0.24 0.91
N LYS A 505 21.30 -1.23 1.80
CA LYS A 505 20.56 -2.46 1.47
C LYS A 505 19.04 -2.29 1.57
N THR A 506 18.58 -1.39 2.44
CA THR A 506 17.16 -1.16 2.72
C THR A 506 16.80 0.28 2.35
N PRO A 507 16.46 0.57 1.08
CA PRO A 507 16.25 1.93 0.60
C PRO A 507 15.06 2.61 1.30
N GLY A 508 15.29 3.82 1.84
CA GLY A 508 14.28 4.58 2.56
C GLY A 508 14.74 5.98 2.96
N ALA A 509 13.80 6.82 3.39
CA ALA A 509 14.06 8.21 3.78
C ALA A 509 14.74 8.36 5.16
N ALA A 510 14.74 7.32 5.98
CA ALA A 510 15.22 7.28 7.35
C ALA A 510 16.57 8.00 7.58
N ARG A 511 17.64 7.65 6.84
CA ARG A 511 18.96 8.28 6.97
C ARG A 511 18.92 9.79 6.74
N GLY A 512 18.23 10.23 5.68
CA GLY A 512 18.10 11.64 5.34
C GLY A 512 17.23 12.42 6.33
N ASN A 513 16.19 11.80 6.88
CA ASN A 513 15.33 12.42 7.89
C ASN A 513 16.04 12.56 9.25
N ILE A 514 16.83 11.57 9.66
CA ILE A 514 17.66 11.67 10.87
C ILE A 514 18.72 12.74 10.68
N ALA A 515 19.42 12.77 9.54
CA ALA A 515 20.42 13.81 9.25
C ALA A 515 19.82 15.22 9.30
N ARG A 516 18.65 15.45 8.68
CA ARG A 516 17.93 16.73 8.72
C ARG A 516 17.49 17.12 10.14
N SER A 517 17.20 16.16 11.03
CA SER A 517 16.80 16.48 12.40
C SER A 517 17.89 17.16 13.24
N LEU A 518 19.15 17.07 12.81
CA LEU A 518 20.29 17.72 13.47
C LEU A 518 20.33 19.24 13.25
N GLU A 519 19.58 19.77 12.26
CA GLU A 519 19.46 21.21 12.00
C GLU A 519 18.96 21.99 13.22
N GLN A 520 18.17 21.38 14.11
CA GLN A 520 17.75 22.00 15.37
C GLN A 520 18.92 22.15 16.36
N ALA A 521 19.86 21.19 16.41
CA ALA A 521 21.05 21.30 17.25
C ALA A 521 22.00 22.37 16.70
N ASP A 522 22.19 22.43 15.38
CA ASP A 522 22.95 23.49 14.71
C ASP A 522 22.33 24.89 14.99
N LEU A 523 21.00 25.03 14.95
CA LEU A 523 20.30 26.28 15.28
C LEU A 523 20.52 26.73 16.73
N LEU A 524 20.48 25.80 17.69
CA LEU A 524 20.66 26.10 19.12
C LEU A 524 22.11 26.51 19.44
N ILE A 525 23.11 25.80 18.89
CA ILE A 525 24.53 26.17 19.02
C ILE A 525 24.78 27.54 18.37
N GLY A 526 24.23 27.76 17.17
CA GLY A 526 24.32 29.04 16.46
C GLY A 526 23.69 30.20 17.25
N THR A 527 22.54 29.97 17.89
CA THR A 527 21.87 30.96 18.74
C THR A 527 22.75 31.37 19.93
N ILE A 528 23.38 30.41 20.61
CA ILE A 528 24.31 30.66 21.73
C ILE A 528 25.52 31.47 21.24
N LEU A 529 26.17 31.05 20.16
CA LEU A 529 27.34 31.74 19.61
C LEU A 529 26.99 33.15 19.13
N GLN A 530 25.83 33.35 18.51
CA GLN A 530 25.38 34.66 18.03
C GLN A 530 25.29 35.70 19.17
N GLN A 531 24.77 35.32 20.34
CA GLN A 531 24.65 36.26 21.48
C GLN A 531 26.02 36.77 21.98
N ILE A 532 27.04 35.92 21.90
CA ILE A 532 28.42 36.31 22.23
C ILE A 532 28.98 37.16 21.08
N MET A 533 28.87 36.70 19.82
CA MET A 533 29.46 37.37 18.66
C MET A 533 28.90 38.77 18.39
N GLU A 534 27.60 39.01 18.60
CA GLU A 534 27.01 40.37 18.56
C GLU A 534 27.69 41.33 19.55
N SER A 535 27.99 40.83 20.75
CA SER A 535 28.66 41.60 21.80
C SER A 535 30.14 41.84 21.48
N ILE A 536 30.83 40.85 20.90
CA ILE A 536 32.21 40.99 20.38
C ILE A 536 32.26 42.06 19.28
N ILE A 537 31.34 42.03 18.31
CA ILE A 537 31.27 43.03 17.24
C ILE A 537 31.00 44.43 17.80
N SER A 538 30.11 44.57 18.78
CA SER A 538 29.83 45.84 19.46
C SER A 538 31.08 46.40 20.16
N ALA A 539 31.77 45.59 20.96
CA ALA A 539 33.00 45.99 21.63
C ALA A 539 34.13 46.36 20.65
N ILE A 540 34.31 45.58 19.58
CA ILE A 540 35.28 45.89 18.52
C ILE A 540 34.94 47.20 17.80
N SER A 541 33.65 47.47 17.54
CA SER A 541 33.21 48.73 16.94
C SER A 541 33.58 49.93 17.83
N ILE A 542 33.38 49.83 19.15
CA ILE A 542 33.77 50.87 20.13
C ILE A 542 35.30 51.09 20.14
N ILE A 543 36.10 50.00 20.14
CA ILE A 543 37.57 50.08 20.11
C ILE A 543 38.04 50.74 18.80
N ILE A 544 37.54 50.30 17.64
CA ILE A 544 37.90 50.87 16.33
C ILE A 544 37.49 52.34 16.23
N LEU A 545 36.28 52.70 16.69
CA LEU A 545 35.79 54.09 16.73
C LEU A 545 36.73 55.02 17.52
N SER A 546 37.43 54.52 18.53
CA SER A 546 38.38 55.33 19.31
C SER A 546 39.54 55.88 18.47
N MET A 547 39.80 55.34 17.26
CA MET A 547 40.82 55.86 16.33
C MET A 547 40.57 57.32 15.91
N HIS A 548 39.33 57.82 15.98
CA HIS A 548 38.99 59.24 15.76
C HIS A 548 39.49 60.17 16.88
N ARG A 549 40.00 59.60 17.97
CA ARG A 549 40.58 60.30 19.13
C ARG A 549 42.07 59.96 19.32
N GLU A 550 42.68 59.20 18.40
CA GLU A 550 44.09 58.80 18.47
C GLU A 550 45.02 60.04 18.40
N PRO A 551 45.92 60.23 19.38
CA PRO A 551 46.65 61.48 19.50
C PRO A 551 47.69 61.68 18.39
N GLY A 552 47.61 62.82 17.71
CA GLY A 552 48.67 63.34 16.85
C GLY A 552 48.68 62.87 15.40
N LEU A 553 47.69 62.08 14.93
CA LEU A 553 47.54 61.69 13.51
C LEU A 553 47.47 62.89 12.54
N ASN A 554 47.19 64.07 13.06
CA ASN A 554 47.19 65.37 12.39
C ASN A 554 48.52 66.14 12.46
N THR A 555 49.61 65.53 12.97
CA THR A 555 50.93 66.18 13.12
C THR A 555 52.05 65.29 12.56
N ASP A 556 53.16 65.90 12.12
CA ASP A 556 54.35 65.15 11.68
C ASP A 556 55.27 64.73 12.85
N ARG A 557 54.76 64.74 14.09
CA ARG A 557 55.49 64.34 15.30
C ARG A 557 55.16 62.94 15.80
N VAL A 558 54.18 62.25 15.21
CA VAL A 558 53.86 60.85 15.52
C VAL A 558 54.95 59.94 14.98
N SER A 559 55.45 59.03 15.83
CA SER A 559 56.40 58.01 15.39
C SER A 559 55.72 57.00 14.47
N ALA A 560 56.35 56.69 13.33
CA ALA A 560 55.95 55.57 12.48
C ALA A 560 56.57 54.24 12.97
N THR A 561 56.44 53.94 14.27
CA THR A 561 56.89 52.68 14.89
C THR A 561 55.88 52.13 15.91
N GLY A 562 55.49 50.87 15.75
CA GLY A 562 54.53 50.16 16.62
C GLY A 562 53.05 50.44 16.28
N PRO A 563 52.10 49.70 16.90
CA PRO A 563 50.66 49.88 16.71
C PRO A 563 50.14 51.13 17.44
N SER A 564 49.18 51.82 16.85
CA SER A 564 48.40 52.89 17.52
C SER A 564 47.63 52.35 18.74
N MET A 565 47.23 53.22 19.68
CA MET A 565 46.69 52.78 20.98
C MET A 565 45.42 51.92 20.83
N TYR A 566 44.46 52.39 20.02
CA TYR A 566 43.25 51.62 19.69
C TYR A 566 43.55 50.26 19.03
N MET A 567 44.61 50.18 18.22
CA MET A 567 45.01 48.97 17.50
C MET A 567 45.67 47.95 18.44
N LYS A 568 46.44 48.44 19.42
CA LYS A 568 46.98 47.61 20.50
C LYS A 568 45.85 47.05 21.37
N GLU A 569 44.91 47.90 21.79
CA GLU A 569 43.72 47.47 22.56
C GLU A 569 42.91 46.42 21.79
N LEU A 570 42.72 46.61 20.48
CA LEU A 570 42.05 45.63 19.63
C LEU A 570 42.79 44.29 19.56
N GLN A 571 44.12 44.28 19.40
CA GLN A 571 44.92 43.06 19.41
C GLN A 571 44.79 42.30 20.74
N GLU A 572 44.88 43.02 21.86
CA GLU A 572 44.74 42.44 23.21
C GLU A 572 43.31 41.96 23.49
N PHE A 573 42.29 42.67 23.00
CA PHE A 573 40.87 42.29 23.12
C PHE A 573 40.53 41.06 22.30
N VAL A 574 40.80 41.07 21.00
CA VAL A 574 40.43 39.97 20.08
C VAL A 574 41.09 38.67 20.51
N THR A 575 42.39 38.71 20.84
CA THR A 575 43.13 37.52 21.31
C THR A 575 42.54 36.96 22.60
N ARG A 576 42.30 37.81 23.62
CA ARG A 576 41.75 37.43 24.93
C ARG A 576 40.34 36.86 24.82
N VAL A 577 39.48 37.48 24.03
CA VAL A 577 38.07 37.08 23.95
C VAL A 577 37.91 35.80 23.12
N TRP A 578 38.72 35.61 22.08
CA TRP A 578 38.72 34.36 21.31
C TRP A 578 39.12 33.16 22.16
N SER A 579 40.24 33.24 22.90
CA SER A 579 40.72 32.14 23.74
C SER A 579 39.84 31.90 24.98
N HIS A 580 39.32 32.94 25.61
CA HIS A 580 38.50 32.79 26.81
C HIS A 580 37.05 32.38 26.53
N HIS A 581 36.42 32.89 25.46
CA HIS A 581 34.98 32.65 25.23
C HIS A 581 34.69 31.68 24.08
N ILE A 582 35.45 31.71 22.98
CA ILE A 582 35.11 30.95 21.76
C ILE A 582 35.87 29.62 21.66
N GLU A 583 37.14 29.58 22.10
CA GLU A 583 37.96 28.36 22.03
C GLU A 583 37.43 27.21 22.91
N LEU A 584 36.60 27.52 23.92
CA LEU A 584 35.91 26.56 24.79
C LEU A 584 34.81 25.74 24.10
N PHE A 585 34.34 26.15 22.91
CA PHE A 585 33.31 25.43 22.17
C PHE A 585 33.91 24.28 21.34
N ASP A 586 33.33 23.09 21.42
CA ASP A 586 33.85 21.89 20.73
C ASP A 586 33.59 21.88 19.22
N ASP A 587 32.57 22.62 18.75
CA ASP A 587 32.27 22.76 17.32
C ASP A 587 33.27 23.69 16.61
N LYS A 588 34.41 23.12 16.21
CA LYS A 588 35.48 23.83 15.48
C LYS A 588 35.06 24.21 14.05
N GLU A 589 34.04 23.57 13.48
CA GLU A 589 33.51 23.92 12.16
C GLU A 589 32.66 25.20 12.24
N MET A 590 31.75 25.28 13.22
CA MET A 590 30.87 26.43 13.43
C MET A 590 31.64 27.63 13.99
N THR A 591 32.48 27.44 15.01
CA THR A 591 33.33 28.53 15.54
C THR A 591 34.28 29.06 14.47
N GLY A 592 34.84 28.20 13.62
CA GLY A 592 35.64 28.61 12.45
C GLY A 592 34.87 29.51 11.48
N LYS A 593 33.62 29.16 11.13
CA LYS A 593 32.75 30.01 10.29
C LYS A 593 32.46 31.35 10.96
N CYS A 594 32.13 31.36 12.24
CA CYS A 594 31.87 32.58 12.99
C CYS A 594 33.13 33.49 13.07
N GLY A 595 34.32 32.90 13.23
CA GLY A 595 35.61 33.62 13.21
C GLY A 595 35.93 34.27 11.87
N HIS A 596 35.60 33.61 10.76
CA HIS A 596 35.69 34.21 9.43
C HIS A 596 34.76 35.40 9.26
N GLU A 597 33.50 35.29 9.70
CA GLU A 597 32.53 36.39 9.57
C GLU A 597 32.90 37.58 10.45
N LEU A 598 33.31 37.32 11.70
CA LEU A 598 33.87 38.33 12.59
C LEU A 598 35.08 39.03 11.96
N ALA A 599 36.01 38.27 11.36
CA ALA A 599 37.19 38.83 10.72
C ALA A 599 36.85 39.73 9.51
N LYS A 600 35.85 39.38 8.68
CA LYS A 600 35.35 40.30 7.64
C LYS A 600 34.80 41.58 8.27
N ARG A 601 33.98 41.45 9.31
CA ARG A 601 33.29 42.57 9.97
C ARG A 601 34.27 43.55 10.62
N CYS A 602 35.34 43.05 11.25
CA CYS A 602 36.45 43.86 11.74
C CYS A 602 37.11 44.68 10.63
N ILE A 603 37.32 44.09 9.45
CA ILE A 603 37.91 44.78 8.29
C ILE A 603 36.97 45.88 7.78
N GLU A 604 35.68 45.61 7.64
CA GLU A 604 34.69 46.60 7.20
C GLU A 604 34.64 47.81 8.13
N LEU A 605 34.45 47.57 9.44
CA LEU A 605 34.41 48.61 10.46
C LEU A 605 35.71 49.43 10.47
N PHE A 606 36.88 48.77 10.42
CA PHE A 606 38.17 49.46 10.37
C PHE A 606 38.31 50.33 9.12
N ILE A 607 37.93 49.83 7.95
CA ILE A 607 38.05 50.56 6.69
C ILE A 607 37.08 51.74 6.62
N HIS A 608 35.82 51.59 7.06
CA HIS A 608 34.87 52.70 7.11
C HIS A 608 35.33 53.81 8.06
N ASN A 609 35.86 53.45 9.23
CA ASN A 609 36.42 54.44 10.16
C ASN A 609 37.70 55.10 9.60
N LEU A 610 38.63 54.32 9.04
CA LEU A 610 39.89 54.83 8.47
C LEU A 610 39.63 55.82 7.32
N CYS A 611 38.67 55.53 6.45
CA CYS A 611 38.39 56.38 5.28
C CYS A 611 37.74 57.73 5.61
N ILE A 612 37.24 57.94 6.83
CA ILE A 612 36.61 59.21 7.25
C ILE A 612 37.48 60.05 8.19
N LEU A 613 38.70 59.61 8.49
CA LEU A 613 39.66 60.34 9.34
C LEU A 613 40.15 61.64 8.69
N ARG A 614 40.00 62.75 9.41
CA ARG A 614 40.57 64.07 9.07
C ARG A 614 40.66 64.97 10.31
N PRO A 615 41.63 65.90 10.39
CA PRO A 615 42.77 66.07 9.47
C PRO A 615 43.86 65.01 9.68
N LEU A 616 44.63 64.71 8.62
CA LEU A 616 45.71 63.71 8.63
C LEU A 616 47.02 64.31 8.10
N SER A 617 48.13 64.07 8.81
CA SER A 617 49.48 64.43 8.38
C SER A 617 50.13 63.36 7.49
N GLY A 618 51.31 63.66 6.94
CA GLY A 618 52.11 62.67 6.21
C GLY A 618 52.54 61.51 7.12
N ALA A 619 52.99 61.84 8.35
CA ALA A 619 53.34 60.83 9.35
C ALA A 619 52.13 59.99 9.80
N GLY A 620 50.97 60.62 10.03
CA GLY A 620 49.73 59.94 10.41
C GLY A 620 49.25 58.93 9.37
N ARG A 621 49.43 59.23 8.08
CA ARG A 621 49.12 58.29 6.99
C ARG A 621 50.05 57.08 6.95
N GLN A 622 51.35 57.28 7.23
CA GLN A 622 52.28 56.15 7.38
C GLN A 622 51.96 55.31 8.63
N ARG A 623 51.48 55.93 9.72
CA ARG A 623 51.00 55.23 10.92
C ARG A 623 49.77 54.36 10.62
N LEU A 624 48.75 54.91 9.95
CA LEU A 624 47.56 54.16 9.55
C LEU A 624 47.89 52.99 8.60
N LYS A 625 48.86 53.16 7.70
CA LYS A 625 49.39 52.06 6.87
C LYS A 625 50.02 50.93 7.69
N GLN A 626 50.71 51.24 8.80
CA GLN A 626 51.20 50.22 9.72
C GLN A 626 50.04 49.58 10.51
N ASP A 627 49.05 50.36 10.93
CA ASP A 627 47.84 49.83 11.57
C ASP A 627 47.07 48.84 10.67
N CYS A 628 47.04 49.01 9.34
CA CYS A 628 46.53 47.98 8.43
C CYS A 628 47.27 46.63 8.58
N GLN A 629 48.58 46.64 8.81
CA GLN A 629 49.39 45.44 9.04
C GLN A 629 49.17 44.87 10.46
N HIS A 630 48.97 45.73 11.46
CA HIS A 630 48.62 45.32 12.82
C HIS A 630 47.19 44.72 12.88
N MET A 631 46.26 45.19 12.04
CA MET A 631 44.95 44.58 11.81
C MET A 631 45.11 43.17 11.18
N GLU A 632 45.91 43.03 10.11
CA GLU A 632 46.24 41.69 9.57
C GLU A 632 46.89 40.76 10.61
N GLN A 633 47.59 41.30 11.62
CA GLN A 633 48.13 40.50 12.72
C GLN A 633 47.05 40.13 13.75
N ALA A 634 46.17 41.07 14.13
CA ALA A 634 45.08 40.84 15.08
C ALA A 634 44.15 39.69 14.62
N LEU A 635 43.76 39.73 13.34
CA LEU A 635 42.77 38.82 12.77
C LEU A 635 43.27 37.37 12.59
N LYS A 636 44.58 37.10 12.70
CA LYS A 636 45.13 35.74 12.63
C LYS A 636 44.70 34.85 13.79
N SER A 637 44.28 35.44 14.91
CA SER A 637 43.67 34.72 16.04
C SER A 637 42.29 34.14 15.66
N LEU A 638 41.52 34.86 14.83
CA LEU A 638 40.18 34.48 14.36
C LEU A 638 40.20 33.60 13.11
N CYS A 639 41.11 33.93 12.18
CA CYS A 639 41.24 33.34 10.86
C CYS A 639 42.74 33.27 10.50
N PRO A 640 43.41 32.12 10.72
CA PRO A 640 44.84 31.98 10.45
C PRO A 640 45.24 32.24 8.99
N ASN A 641 44.33 31.98 8.04
CA ASN A 641 44.53 32.18 6.61
C ASN A 641 43.60 33.27 6.03
N LEU A 642 43.98 34.54 6.22
CA LEU A 642 43.20 35.69 5.73
C LEU A 642 42.92 35.70 4.21
N ALA A 643 43.57 34.86 3.41
CA ALA A 643 43.24 34.70 2.00
C ALA A 643 41.81 34.14 1.79
N GLU A 644 41.32 33.30 2.70
CA GLU A 644 39.98 32.68 2.65
C GLU A 644 38.84 33.71 2.81
N LEU A 645 39.14 34.90 3.35
CA LEU A 645 38.19 36.02 3.42
C LEU A 645 37.87 36.62 2.03
N GLY A 646 38.73 36.42 1.02
CA GLY A 646 38.40 36.72 -0.38
C GLY A 646 38.47 38.20 -0.79
N LYS A 647 37.37 38.97 -0.68
CA LYS A 647 37.34 40.40 -1.05
C LYS A 647 37.85 41.33 0.09
N PRO A 648 37.34 41.25 1.35
CA PRO A 648 37.77 42.15 2.43
C PRO A 648 39.28 42.14 2.72
N SER A 649 39.94 40.98 2.77
CA SER A 649 41.39 40.94 3.03
C SER A 649 42.24 41.57 1.92
N ARG A 650 41.83 41.40 0.65
CA ARG A 650 42.44 42.13 -0.48
C ARG A 650 42.17 43.64 -0.38
N LEU A 651 40.97 44.05 0.06
CA LEU A 651 40.63 45.46 0.28
C LEU A 651 41.44 46.09 1.43
N LEU A 652 41.66 45.39 2.55
CA LEU A 652 42.54 45.84 3.64
C LEU A 652 43.98 46.06 3.15
N ARG A 653 44.50 45.10 2.38
CA ARG A 653 45.85 45.19 1.82
C ARG A 653 45.96 46.32 0.79
N ALA A 654 44.94 46.55 -0.04
CA ALA A 654 44.86 47.72 -0.90
C ALA A 654 44.81 49.03 -0.10
N MET A 655 44.03 49.08 0.98
CA MET A 655 43.91 50.26 1.85
C MET A 655 45.25 50.68 2.48
N SER A 656 46.11 49.71 2.83
CA SER A 656 47.49 49.97 3.30
C SER A 656 48.37 50.72 2.27
N LEU A 657 48.02 50.69 0.99
CA LEU A 657 48.68 51.44 -0.07
C LEU A 657 47.95 52.78 -0.32
N LEU A 658 46.62 52.77 -0.39
CA LEU A 658 45.78 53.93 -0.70
C LEU A 658 45.92 55.06 0.34
N ILE A 659 45.95 54.76 1.64
CA ILE A 659 45.96 55.80 2.69
C ILE A 659 47.19 56.73 2.62
N VAL A 660 48.27 56.28 1.98
CA VAL A 660 49.53 57.02 1.78
C VAL A 660 49.60 57.72 0.40
N GLN A 661 48.73 57.40 -0.55
CA GLN A 661 48.74 58.01 -1.89
C GLN A 661 48.37 59.49 -1.87
N SER A 662 48.80 60.22 -2.90
CA SER A 662 48.33 61.59 -3.18
C SER A 662 46.92 61.59 -3.77
N SER A 663 46.20 62.71 -3.66
CA SER A 663 44.88 62.90 -4.28
C SER A 663 44.90 62.64 -5.79
N GLN A 664 45.98 63.02 -6.48
CA GLN A 664 46.19 62.76 -7.91
C GLN A 664 46.42 61.28 -8.27
N GLU A 665 46.72 60.42 -7.31
CA GLU A 665 46.86 58.96 -7.50
C GLU A 665 45.58 58.23 -7.11
N LEU A 666 44.90 58.67 -6.05
CA LEU A 666 43.60 58.15 -5.65
C LEU A 666 42.54 58.28 -6.77
N VAL A 667 42.53 59.39 -7.50
CA VAL A 667 41.60 59.61 -8.64
C VAL A 667 41.89 58.68 -9.84
N LYS A 668 43.08 58.05 -9.90
CA LYS A 668 43.43 57.08 -10.96
C LYS A 668 43.00 55.64 -10.65
N GLN A 669 42.36 55.40 -9.51
CA GLN A 669 41.89 54.06 -9.12
C GLN A 669 40.69 53.64 -9.98
N THR A 670 40.62 52.35 -10.31
CA THR A 670 39.59 51.79 -11.21
C THR A 670 38.17 52.01 -10.68
N VAL A 671 37.27 52.40 -11.59
CA VAL A 671 35.88 52.74 -11.31
C VAL A 671 34.95 51.66 -11.87
N GLY A 672 33.87 51.33 -11.16
CA GLY A 672 32.85 50.36 -11.58
C GLY A 672 32.82 49.05 -10.78
N VAL A 673 31.83 48.22 -11.05
CA VAL A 673 31.39 47.07 -10.22
C VAL A 673 32.47 45.99 -10.00
N ASP A 674 33.37 45.80 -10.96
CA ASP A 674 34.49 44.84 -10.86
C ASP A 674 35.70 45.39 -10.09
N SER A 675 35.69 46.66 -9.68
CA SER A 675 36.79 47.23 -8.88
C SER A 675 36.93 46.52 -7.53
N LEU A 676 38.17 46.30 -7.10
CA LEU A 676 38.45 45.81 -5.75
C LEU A 676 38.07 46.84 -4.68
N VAL A 677 38.12 48.13 -5.02
CA VAL A 677 37.94 49.26 -4.12
C VAL A 677 36.69 50.03 -4.55
N PRO A 678 35.61 50.00 -3.74
CA PRO A 678 34.41 50.77 -4.04
C PRO A 678 34.69 52.27 -4.21
N SER A 679 34.00 52.89 -5.15
CA SER A 679 34.19 54.29 -5.55
C SER A 679 33.89 55.26 -4.40
N TYR A 680 32.90 54.91 -3.54
CA TYR A 680 32.59 55.69 -2.33
C TYR A 680 33.76 55.72 -1.33
N ILE A 681 34.57 54.66 -1.25
CA ILE A 681 35.75 54.60 -0.36
C ILE A 681 36.84 55.55 -0.85
N VAL A 682 37.09 55.60 -2.17
CA VAL A 682 38.06 56.54 -2.77
C VAL A 682 37.62 57.99 -2.55
N LEU A 683 36.33 58.28 -2.72
CA LEU A 683 35.78 59.61 -2.45
C LEU A 683 35.84 60.01 -0.97
N LEU A 684 35.64 59.08 -0.03
CA LEU A 684 35.83 59.33 1.40
C LEU A 684 37.30 59.65 1.73
N LEU A 685 38.25 58.88 1.19
CA LEU A 685 39.69 59.17 1.34
C LEU A 685 40.08 60.56 0.82
N LEU A 686 39.47 61.03 -0.29
CA LEU A 686 39.72 62.37 -0.83
C LEU A 686 39.25 63.49 0.12
N PHE A 687 38.14 63.32 0.85
CA PHE A 687 37.77 64.23 1.96
C PHE A 687 38.83 64.27 3.08
N GLY A 688 39.68 63.24 3.21
CA GLY A 688 40.81 63.19 4.14
C GLY A 688 42.02 64.05 3.73
N HIS A 689 42.06 64.56 2.50
CA HIS A 689 43.05 65.53 2.02
C HIS A 689 42.50 66.97 1.94
N ALA A 690 41.17 67.12 1.92
CA ALA A 690 40.50 68.40 1.70
C ALA A 690 40.57 69.37 2.90
N GLY A 691 40.48 70.66 2.61
CA GLY A 691 40.52 71.74 3.60
C GLY A 691 39.29 71.82 4.50
N GLY A 692 39.34 72.73 5.48
CA GLY A 692 38.29 72.90 6.50
C GLY A 692 36.91 73.30 5.96
N GLU A 693 36.85 74.04 4.84
CA GLU A 693 35.60 74.47 4.20
C GLU A 693 34.90 73.33 3.43
N LEU A 694 35.66 72.39 2.84
CA LEU A 694 35.11 71.20 2.19
C LEU A 694 34.92 70.09 3.24
N GLN A 695 33.79 70.18 3.95
CA GLN A 695 33.41 69.26 5.03
C GLN A 695 33.07 67.85 4.52
N SER A 696 33.25 66.84 5.39
CA SER A 696 32.85 65.46 5.15
C SER A 696 31.31 65.30 5.06
N PRO A 697 30.79 64.21 4.47
CA PRO A 697 29.34 64.00 4.35
C PRO A 697 28.60 63.92 5.69
N HIS A 698 29.20 63.32 6.72
CA HIS A 698 28.60 63.28 8.07
C HIS A 698 28.53 64.67 8.71
N THR A 699 29.58 65.49 8.61
CA THR A 699 29.55 66.86 9.14
C THR A 699 28.55 67.71 8.37
N CYS A 700 28.48 67.56 7.04
CA CYS A 700 27.46 68.21 6.21
C CYS A 700 26.03 67.84 6.62
N ALA A 701 25.81 66.63 7.18
CA ALA A 701 24.51 66.11 7.61
C ALA A 701 24.22 66.31 9.12
N ASN A 702 25.14 66.93 9.89
CA ASN A 702 25.10 66.99 11.36
C ASN A 702 25.04 65.61 12.04
N TRP A 703 25.80 64.64 11.54
CA TRP A 703 25.93 63.29 12.12
C TRP A 703 27.27 63.12 12.84
N SER A 704 27.29 62.32 13.92
CA SER A 704 28.53 61.83 14.53
C SER A 704 29.19 60.75 13.66
N ASN A 705 30.45 60.45 13.94
CA ASN A 705 31.16 59.37 13.24
C ASN A 705 30.47 58.02 13.49
N GLU A 706 30.02 57.76 14.73
CA GLU A 706 29.19 56.59 15.09
C GLU A 706 28.01 56.42 14.14
N ARG A 707 27.18 57.47 14.02
CA ARG A 707 25.97 57.47 13.18
C ARG A 707 26.28 57.30 11.69
N LEU A 708 27.44 57.75 11.20
CA LEU A 708 27.84 57.47 9.82
C LEU A 708 28.21 55.99 9.62
N ILE A 709 28.89 55.37 10.59
CA ILE A 709 29.28 53.96 10.50
C ILE A 709 28.01 53.08 10.53
N GLU A 710 27.12 53.32 11.50
CA GLU A 710 25.79 52.68 11.56
C GLU A 710 25.01 52.82 10.24
N TRP A 711 25.06 54.00 9.62
CA TRP A 711 24.41 54.24 8.33
C TRP A 711 25.11 53.53 7.17
N LEU A 712 26.45 53.54 7.10
CA LEU A 712 27.25 52.83 6.09
C LEU A 712 27.10 51.31 6.19
N ASP A 713 26.82 50.78 7.37
CA ASP A 713 26.52 49.37 7.62
C ASP A 713 25.09 49.00 7.22
N GLY A 714 24.11 49.85 7.55
CA GLY A 714 22.70 49.62 7.24
C GLY A 714 22.33 49.74 5.75
N HIS A 715 23.16 50.43 4.95
CA HIS A 715 22.92 50.67 3.53
C HIS A 715 23.94 49.88 2.71
N THR A 716 23.49 48.91 1.91
CA THR A 716 24.40 48.03 1.13
C THR A 716 24.65 48.52 -0.30
N ALA A 717 23.75 49.34 -0.86
CA ALA A 717 23.89 49.82 -2.23
C ALA A 717 24.94 50.93 -2.34
N GLU A 718 25.92 50.76 -3.23
CA GLU A 718 26.97 51.78 -3.46
C GLU A 718 26.36 53.13 -3.93
N ARG A 719 25.28 53.07 -4.70
CA ARG A 719 24.53 54.25 -5.15
C ARG A 719 24.08 55.15 -3.99
N GLU A 720 23.54 54.58 -2.91
CA GLU A 720 23.06 55.36 -1.76
C GLU A 720 24.24 56.08 -1.07
N LYS A 721 25.38 55.40 -0.95
CA LYS A 721 26.63 55.95 -0.39
C LYS A 721 27.19 57.09 -1.26
N LEU A 722 27.07 56.97 -2.57
CA LEU A 722 27.41 58.03 -3.52
C LEU A 722 26.43 59.20 -3.46
N GLU A 723 25.12 58.97 -3.32
CA GLU A 723 24.13 60.04 -3.18
C GLU A 723 24.35 60.87 -1.90
N LEU A 724 24.74 60.24 -0.78
CA LEU A 724 25.17 60.94 0.43
C LEU A 724 26.41 61.84 0.19
N ILE A 725 27.41 61.34 -0.54
CA ILE A 725 28.62 62.10 -0.93
C ILE A 725 28.25 63.27 -1.86
N SER A 726 27.33 63.06 -2.81
CA SER A 726 26.85 64.10 -3.71
C SER A 726 26.22 65.27 -2.94
N GLY A 727 25.43 64.97 -1.90
CA GLY A 727 24.85 66.00 -1.02
C GLY A 727 25.90 66.89 -0.34
N ALA A 728 27.08 66.36 0.00
CA ALA A 728 28.18 67.13 0.55
C ALA A 728 28.85 68.03 -0.50
N LEU A 729 29.16 67.47 -1.68
CA LEU A 729 29.76 68.20 -2.80
C LEU A 729 28.86 69.34 -3.32
N GLN A 730 27.54 69.14 -3.30
CA GLN A 730 26.55 70.18 -3.64
C GLN A 730 26.50 71.28 -2.57
N ARG A 731 26.46 70.93 -1.27
CA ARG A 731 26.46 71.91 -0.18
C ARG A 731 27.72 72.79 -0.19
N TYR A 732 28.90 72.21 -0.45
CA TYR A 732 30.14 72.98 -0.59
C TYR A 732 30.07 73.97 -1.78
N ARG A 733 29.64 73.51 -2.96
CA ARG A 733 29.48 74.37 -4.16
C ARG A 733 28.57 75.56 -3.89
N ASP A 734 27.44 75.32 -3.25
CA ASP A 734 26.42 76.35 -3.05
C ASP A 734 26.81 77.30 -1.90
N ASN A 735 27.59 76.84 -0.91
CA ASN A 735 28.29 77.68 0.07
C ASN A 735 29.36 78.56 -0.58
N ALA A 736 30.21 77.99 -1.45
CA ALA A 736 31.25 78.73 -2.17
C ALA A 736 30.67 79.83 -3.08
N ARG A 737 29.56 79.54 -3.76
CA ARG A 737 28.76 80.53 -4.51
C ARG A 737 28.21 81.64 -3.61
N ARG A 738 27.61 81.32 -2.47
CA ARG A 738 27.10 82.32 -1.51
C ARG A 738 28.20 83.20 -0.90
N LYS A 739 29.38 82.63 -0.66
CA LYS A 739 30.57 83.34 -0.13
C LYS A 739 31.37 84.09 -1.21
N ASN A 740 31.04 83.97 -2.50
CA ASN A 740 31.84 84.49 -3.63
C ASN A 740 33.34 84.07 -3.56
N ILE A 741 33.62 82.81 -3.23
CA ILE A 741 35.00 82.31 -3.15
C ILE A 741 35.58 82.23 -4.57
N GLN A 742 36.73 82.89 -4.80
CA GLN A 742 37.34 83.01 -6.13
C GLN A 742 38.02 81.72 -6.62
N GLN A 743 38.40 80.82 -5.72
CA GLN A 743 39.06 79.55 -6.02
C GLN A 743 38.47 78.45 -5.13
N TYR A 744 38.05 77.34 -5.73
CA TYR A 744 37.63 76.14 -4.98
C TYR A 744 38.84 75.45 -4.34
N ASP A 745 38.59 74.63 -3.31
CA ASP A 745 39.55 73.65 -2.80
C ASP A 745 40.11 72.81 -3.97
N GLU A 746 41.43 72.61 -4.02
CA GLU A 746 42.12 71.95 -5.15
C GLU A 746 41.59 70.54 -5.42
N ILE A 747 40.98 69.91 -4.41
CA ILE A 747 40.48 68.54 -4.46
C ILE A 747 39.02 68.49 -4.90
N TYR A 748 38.28 69.60 -4.82
CA TYR A 748 36.87 69.66 -5.21
C TYR A 748 36.61 69.27 -6.68
N PRO A 749 37.35 69.78 -7.69
CA PRO A 749 37.15 69.36 -9.09
C PRO A 749 37.46 67.87 -9.27
N MET A 750 38.58 67.40 -8.71
CA MET A 750 39.00 65.99 -8.76
C MET A 750 37.95 65.03 -8.19
N MET A 751 37.25 65.43 -7.12
CA MET A 751 36.15 64.64 -6.54
C MET A 751 34.89 64.65 -7.40
N VAL A 752 34.56 65.75 -8.08
CA VAL A 752 33.40 65.83 -8.97
C VAL A 752 33.63 64.96 -10.22
N ASP A 753 34.80 65.05 -10.85
CA ASP A 753 35.14 64.26 -12.03
C ASP A 753 35.14 62.75 -11.74
N TYR A 754 35.66 62.34 -10.58
CA TYR A 754 35.64 60.94 -10.15
C TYR A 754 34.24 60.47 -9.75
N PHE A 755 33.45 61.31 -9.06
CA PHE A 755 32.07 61.03 -8.72
C PHE A 755 31.19 60.84 -9.97
N GLU A 756 31.34 61.67 -10.99
CA GLU A 756 30.62 61.51 -12.25
C GLU A 756 30.97 60.20 -12.97
N GLN A 757 32.24 59.78 -12.95
CA GLN A 757 32.66 58.49 -13.50
C GLN A 757 32.04 57.33 -12.69
N ALA A 758 32.06 57.41 -11.36
CA ALA A 758 31.48 56.41 -10.48
C ALA A 758 29.97 56.23 -10.71
N LEU A 759 29.23 57.34 -10.79
CA LEU A 759 27.80 57.30 -11.02
C LEU A 759 27.44 56.73 -12.40
N LYS A 760 28.21 57.08 -13.46
CA LYS A 760 28.07 56.52 -14.82
C LYS A 760 28.45 55.04 -14.94
N ALA A 761 29.16 54.47 -13.96
CA ALA A 761 29.56 53.07 -13.92
C ALA A 761 28.64 52.18 -13.06
N ILE A 762 27.57 52.76 -12.49
CA ILE A 762 26.58 52.11 -11.61
C ILE A 762 25.15 52.24 -12.19
N THR A 763 24.96 53.08 -13.22
CA THR A 763 23.76 53.18 -14.08
C THR A 763 23.83 52.22 -15.25
#